data_AF-A0A9D4TYZ7-F1
#
_entry.id   AF-A0A9D4TYZ7-F1
#
_cell.length_a   1.000
_cell.length_b   1.000
_cell.length_c   1.000
_cell.angle_alpha   90.00
_cell.angle_beta   90.00
_cell.angle_gamma   90.00
#
_symmetry.space_group_name_H-M   'P 1'
#
loop_
_entity.id
_entity.type
_entity.pdbx_description
1 polymer ?
#
loop_
_entity_poly.entity_id
_entity_poly.type
_entity_poly.pdbx_seq_one_letter_code
_entity_poly.pdbx_strand_id
1 'polypeptide(L)'
;MAQRIVCCDLPPEHTTGDGLTCTFDDISVAADAQRGRVECAAPAESLFRDEERQGVRLRVTAASKAADAAAAAGFGGQPLHEEYLDKCAFEERLALASANDNSADPHAVASSTQTMKQRYSALKPFIIISASYLLFTITDGAVRMVVLLHAYQMGFSAMEVAIMFSFYELAGVVTNLAAGLMGARWGIKSTLLSGLSMQLVGIGMLFGWQTSWTKLQGILYVTAAQLMCGIAKDLTKLGGKTVTKLVTPDEKKSSLFKLVSFITGWKNSLKGAGYFLGAVTVAVNYYMALGILCGLVFAAMPWAAVGLSNQLGRARKENVTLARMFQNKPNINILSLSRVFLFGARDLWFEVPLPFFLRDPASGIGWSRSATGAFLAIWIIIYGQMQSWTPQLVLGPLKQAPPNKWVAALWCGILTAVPLILGIVMLAGDTFGPGVPEWPAIAAITVVLYAFCLVFAVNSAVHSYLIVAYAEGDKVAQTVGVYYASNAVGRLTGTLASGALYSYVGTTVVDGFGACLMVSCAFAAISTVVDLFLHEESGASGRLALRIAFDEQQDVFQVVHINEPSPIESTAYLIKYDSVHGTWEHEVEAVDGKIVITRKDGSETVDWASMGVELMLECSGKFLDRAKLQPFFERGCKKVVVSAPVKDPSPVLNIVYGINHELYEAANDHIVTAASCTTNCLAPVVKVVLDKLGIVHGCITTTVVDAPNSKKTDLRRARSALVNLAPTSTGSATAIALIFPELKGKLNGLAIRVPLLNGSITDCVFEVKRSTTAEEVNALFKEAAETYLKGTLGYEVKPLVSTDYINERRPGVVDALSTQVIDGTLVKIYAWYDNEFGYSCQMVKVLAMVAKSMA
;
A
#
# COMPACT_ATOMS: atom_id res chain seq x y z
N MET A 1 -36.18 -9.33 28.54
CA MET A 1 -36.45 -8.10 29.31
C MET A 1 -36.91 -7.03 28.33
N ALA A 2 -38.02 -6.34 28.60
CA ALA A 2 -38.42 -5.19 27.79
C ALA A 2 -37.36 -4.08 27.94
N GLN A 3 -36.86 -3.53 26.84
CA GLN A 3 -35.88 -2.43 26.89
C GLN A 3 -36.55 -1.21 27.54
N ARG A 4 -35.94 -0.68 28.60
CA ARG A 4 -36.44 0.53 29.29
C ARG A 4 -35.80 1.77 28.69
N ILE A 5 -36.50 2.90 28.76
CA ILE A 5 -36.03 4.22 28.35
C ILE A 5 -36.26 5.23 29.47
N VAL A 6 -35.34 6.17 29.63
CA VAL A 6 -35.48 7.32 30.54
C VAL A 6 -36.24 8.45 29.83
N CYS A 7 -37.40 8.83 30.34
CA CYS A 7 -38.28 9.82 29.70
C CYS A 7 -38.00 11.26 30.15
N CYS A 8 -37.86 11.49 31.46
CA CYS A 8 -37.48 12.79 32.03
C CYS A 8 -36.99 12.61 33.47
N ASP A 9 -36.36 13.65 34.03
CA ASP A 9 -36.09 13.72 35.46
C ASP A 9 -37.40 14.06 36.22
N LEU A 10 -37.57 13.56 37.46
CA LEU A 10 -38.78 13.82 38.24
C LEU A 10 -38.85 15.30 38.66
N PRO A 11 -40.00 15.98 38.44
CA PRO A 11 -40.27 17.26 39.08
C PRO A 11 -40.31 17.10 40.60
N PRO A 12 -39.83 18.08 41.39
CA PRO A 12 -39.71 17.96 42.85
C PRO A 12 -41.05 17.78 43.60
N GLU A 13 -42.19 17.99 42.93
CA GLU A 13 -43.53 18.02 43.54
C GLU A 13 -44.28 16.68 43.48
N HIS A 14 -43.74 15.66 42.81
CA HIS A 14 -44.35 14.32 42.72
C HIS A 14 -43.46 13.26 43.37
N THR A 15 -43.95 12.60 44.41
CA THR A 15 -43.24 11.53 45.11
C THR A 15 -43.77 10.16 44.71
N THR A 16 -42.86 9.18 44.71
CA THR A 16 -43.07 7.76 44.37
C THR A 16 -44.40 7.22 44.90
N GLY A 17 -45.39 7.04 44.02
CA GLY A 17 -46.72 6.54 44.37
C GLY A 17 -47.83 6.91 43.38
N ASP A 18 -47.66 7.99 42.61
CA ASP A 18 -48.59 8.39 41.55
C ASP A 18 -48.32 7.56 40.27
N GLY A 19 -49.33 6.86 39.75
CA GLY A 19 -49.19 6.15 38.48
C GLY A 19 -48.81 7.13 37.37
N LEU A 20 -47.74 6.87 36.63
CA LEU A 20 -47.32 7.71 35.50
C LEU A 20 -47.58 6.97 34.19
N THR A 21 -47.90 7.73 33.15
CA THR A 21 -48.07 7.20 31.79
C THR A 21 -47.18 7.99 30.83
N CYS A 22 -46.37 7.29 30.04
CA CYS A 22 -45.62 7.87 28.93
C CYS A 22 -46.32 7.53 27.62
N THR A 23 -46.64 8.55 26.83
CA THR A 23 -47.27 8.41 25.51
C THR A 23 -46.26 8.77 24.43
N PHE A 24 -46.02 7.84 23.51
CA PHE A 24 -45.19 8.00 22.31
C PHE A 24 -46.11 8.14 21.10
N ASP A 25 -46.30 9.38 20.62
CA ASP A 25 -47.36 9.79 19.70
C ASP A 25 -48.76 9.31 20.16
N ASP A 26 -49.15 8.08 19.80
CA ASP A 26 -50.45 7.47 20.13
C ASP A 26 -50.34 6.23 21.05
N ILE A 27 -49.12 5.80 21.39
CA ILE A 27 -48.87 4.58 22.17
C ILE A 27 -48.54 4.94 23.61
N SER A 28 -49.46 4.66 24.53
CA SER A 28 -49.29 4.89 25.97
C SER A 28 -48.77 3.64 26.69
N VAL A 29 -47.72 3.81 27.48
CA VAL A 29 -47.12 2.77 28.32
C VAL A 29 -47.03 3.25 29.77
N ALA A 30 -47.19 2.32 30.72
CA ALA A 30 -47.00 2.63 32.12
C ALA A 30 -45.53 3.03 32.38
N ALA A 31 -45.37 4.07 33.19
CA ALA A 31 -44.08 4.60 33.58
C ALA A 31 -43.93 4.53 35.11
N ASP A 32 -42.69 4.35 35.55
CA ASP A 32 -42.33 4.20 36.94
C ASP A 32 -41.34 5.29 37.34
N ALA A 33 -41.52 5.85 38.54
CA ALA A 33 -40.60 6.80 39.11
C ALA A 33 -39.51 6.04 39.88
N GLN A 34 -38.29 5.99 39.36
CA GLN A 34 -37.14 5.38 40.05
C GLN A 34 -35.98 6.36 40.16
N ARG A 35 -35.42 6.50 41.37
CA ARG A 35 -34.19 7.27 41.65
C ARG A 35 -34.18 8.69 41.07
N GLY A 36 -35.33 9.38 41.16
CA GLY A 36 -35.46 10.77 40.67
C GLY A 36 -35.65 10.89 39.16
N ARG A 37 -35.97 9.81 38.44
CA ARG A 37 -36.27 9.80 37.00
C ARG A 37 -37.52 8.99 36.68
N VAL A 38 -38.21 9.38 35.62
CA VAL A 38 -39.36 8.66 35.07
C VAL A 38 -38.85 7.72 33.98
N GLU A 39 -39.01 6.42 34.20
CA GLU A 39 -38.61 5.37 33.25
C GLU A 39 -39.84 4.60 32.77
N CYS A 40 -39.90 4.23 31.49
CA CYS A 40 -40.95 3.35 30.97
C CYS A 40 -40.36 2.24 30.10
N ALA A 41 -41.11 1.15 29.96
CA ALA A 41 -40.78 0.14 28.96
C ALA A 41 -41.00 0.76 27.57
N ALA A 42 -39.96 0.81 26.75
CA ALA A 42 -40.08 1.32 25.39
C ALA A 42 -41.12 0.48 24.62
N PRO A 43 -42.08 1.09 23.92
CA PRO A 43 -42.90 0.37 22.96
C PRO A 43 -41.97 -0.28 21.93
N ALA A 44 -42.31 -1.47 21.44
CA ALA A 44 -41.46 -2.25 20.53
C ALA A 44 -40.86 -1.41 19.37
N GLU A 45 -39.72 -1.84 18.80
CA GLU A 45 -38.97 -1.21 17.68
C GLU A 45 -39.83 -0.76 16.47
N SER A 46 -41.10 -1.14 16.41
CA SER A 46 -42.09 -0.69 15.44
C SER A 46 -42.35 0.82 15.39
N LEU A 47 -41.94 1.63 16.37
CA LEU A 47 -42.17 3.09 16.38
C LEU A 47 -41.52 3.84 15.20
N PHE A 48 -40.42 3.33 14.64
CA PHE A 48 -39.64 3.99 13.57
C PHE A 48 -39.52 3.16 12.29
N ARG A 49 -40.51 2.28 11.98
CA ARG A 49 -40.43 1.36 10.83
C ARG A 49 -40.54 2.01 9.45
N ASP A 50 -41.02 3.25 9.35
CA ASP A 50 -41.01 4.02 8.09
C ASP A 50 -39.75 4.88 8.00
N GLU A 51 -38.94 4.69 6.94
CA GLU A 51 -37.69 5.42 6.69
C GLU A 51 -37.88 6.95 6.57
N GLU A 52 -39.12 7.44 6.41
CA GLU A 52 -39.45 8.86 6.33
C GLU A 52 -39.74 9.52 7.70
N ARG A 53 -39.93 8.76 8.78
CA ARG A 53 -40.35 9.32 10.09
C ARG A 53 -39.15 9.89 10.85
N GLN A 54 -39.06 11.23 10.90
CA GLN A 54 -37.91 11.97 11.47
C GLN A 54 -37.87 12.03 13.01
N GLY A 55 -38.91 11.56 13.72
CA GLY A 55 -38.97 11.57 15.19
C GLY A 55 -40.35 11.17 15.73
N VAL A 56 -40.44 11.07 17.07
CA VAL A 56 -41.63 10.67 17.84
C VAL A 56 -41.86 11.69 18.95
N ARG A 57 -43.11 12.09 19.19
CA ARG A 57 -43.47 12.96 20.29
C ARG A 57 -43.63 12.15 21.58
N LEU A 58 -42.86 12.48 22.61
CA LEU A 58 -42.97 11.87 23.93
C LEU A 58 -43.71 12.82 24.87
N ARG A 59 -44.74 12.31 25.54
CA ARG A 59 -45.49 13.04 26.58
C ARG A 59 -45.58 12.21 27.85
N VAL A 60 -45.39 12.84 29.01
CA VAL A 60 -45.53 12.21 30.33
C VAL A 60 -46.70 12.86 31.08
N THR A 61 -47.62 12.05 31.58
CA THR A 61 -48.83 12.49 32.29
C THR A 61 -49.06 11.67 33.58
N ALA A 62 -49.59 12.30 34.63
CA ALA A 62 -50.00 11.63 35.86
C ALA A 62 -51.36 10.91 35.71
N ALA A 63 -51.52 9.75 36.38
CA ALA A 63 -52.70 8.90 36.28
C ALA A 63 -53.92 9.48 37.04
N SER A 64 -55.09 9.17 36.49
CA SER A 64 -56.41 9.72 36.79
C SER A 64 -56.95 9.39 38.19
N LYS A 65 -56.46 10.08 39.23
CA LYS A 65 -57.32 10.50 40.35
C LYS A 65 -57.42 12.02 40.50
N ALA A 66 -56.59 12.78 39.79
CA ALA A 66 -56.65 14.25 39.73
C ALA A 66 -57.39 14.80 38.50
N ALA A 67 -57.65 13.98 37.47
CA ALA A 67 -58.29 14.43 36.24
C ALA A 67 -59.77 14.81 36.43
N ASP A 68 -60.50 14.11 37.31
CA ASP A 68 -61.92 14.40 37.59
C ASP A 68 -62.11 15.65 38.46
N ALA A 69 -61.12 16.01 39.30
CA ALA A 69 -61.14 17.23 40.10
C ALA A 69 -60.73 18.47 39.29
N ALA A 70 -59.82 18.32 38.32
CA ALA A 70 -59.39 19.40 37.43
C ALA A 70 -60.44 19.76 36.35
N ALA A 71 -61.21 18.76 35.88
CA ALA A 71 -62.35 19.00 34.99
C ALA A 71 -63.47 19.81 35.65
N ALA A 72 -63.66 19.69 36.97
CA ALA A 72 -64.64 20.46 37.73
C ALA A 72 -64.20 21.91 38.05
N ALA A 73 -62.92 22.25 37.86
CA ALA A 73 -62.34 23.57 38.16
C ALA A 73 -61.90 24.38 36.93
N GLY A 74 -62.16 23.90 35.70
CA GLY A 74 -61.89 24.65 34.47
C GLY A 74 -60.42 24.72 34.05
N PHE A 75 -59.53 23.93 34.65
CA PHE A 75 -58.13 23.82 34.27
C PHE A 75 -57.87 22.45 33.64
N GLY A 76 -57.86 22.37 32.30
CA GLY A 76 -57.45 21.17 31.57
C GLY A 76 -55.99 20.80 31.89
N GLY A 77 -55.75 19.54 32.24
CA GLY A 77 -54.46 19.03 32.70
C GLY A 77 -53.32 19.22 31.68
N GLN A 78 -52.31 20.01 32.05
CA GLN A 78 -51.07 20.12 31.30
C GLN A 78 -50.18 18.89 31.53
N PRO A 79 -49.44 18.42 30.50
CA PRO A 79 -48.50 17.33 30.67
C PRO A 79 -47.33 17.74 31.57
N LEU A 80 -46.83 16.79 32.36
CA LEU A 80 -45.66 17.01 33.24
C LEU A 80 -44.38 17.23 32.41
N HIS A 81 -44.31 16.61 31.23
CA HIS A 81 -43.22 16.76 30.28
C HIS A 81 -43.72 16.45 28.87
N GLU A 82 -43.33 17.25 27.88
CA GLU A 82 -43.62 16.99 26.47
C GLU A 82 -42.42 17.42 25.61
N GLU A 83 -41.92 16.52 24.78
CA GLU A 83 -40.80 16.79 23.89
C GLU A 83 -40.88 15.97 22.59
N TYR A 84 -40.06 16.36 21.61
CA TYR A 84 -39.91 15.63 20.36
C TYR A 84 -38.55 14.93 20.34
N LEU A 85 -38.55 13.59 20.21
CA LEU A 85 -37.35 12.77 20.17
C LEU A 85 -37.09 12.30 18.74
N ASP A 86 -35.94 12.69 18.18
CA ASP A 86 -35.43 12.03 16.98
C ASP A 86 -34.89 10.64 17.32
N LYS A 87 -34.63 9.83 16.27
CA LYS A 87 -34.17 8.45 16.45
C LYS A 87 -32.85 8.36 17.24
N CYS A 88 -31.95 9.33 17.07
CA CYS A 88 -30.66 9.35 17.76
C CYS A 88 -30.85 9.65 19.25
N ALA A 89 -31.68 10.63 19.59
CA ALA A 89 -32.02 10.98 20.98
C ALA A 89 -32.77 9.85 21.70
N PHE A 90 -33.62 9.12 20.97
CA PHE A 90 -34.31 7.93 21.49
C PHE A 90 -33.34 6.79 21.83
N GLU A 91 -32.42 6.46 20.91
CA GLU A 91 -31.40 5.42 21.12
C GLU A 91 -30.40 5.80 22.24
N GLU A 92 -30.05 7.08 22.37
CA GLU A 92 -29.18 7.57 23.46
C GLU A 92 -29.82 7.34 24.83
N ARG A 93 -31.13 7.59 24.98
CA ARG A 93 -31.86 7.38 26.23
C ARG A 93 -32.08 5.90 26.55
N LEU A 94 -32.19 5.06 25.53
CA LEU A 94 -32.21 3.60 25.66
C LEU A 94 -30.86 3.08 26.20
N ALA A 95 -29.75 3.65 25.73
CA ALA A 95 -28.41 3.33 26.20
C ALA A 95 -28.18 3.81 27.65
N LEU A 96 -28.70 4.97 28.02
CA LEU A 96 -28.65 5.50 29.40
C LEU A 96 -29.39 4.61 30.40
N ALA A 97 -30.53 4.04 30.01
CA ALA A 97 -31.26 3.08 30.84
C ALA A 97 -30.51 1.75 31.01
N SER A 98 -29.83 1.28 29.96
CA SER A 98 -29.09 0.01 29.98
C SER A 98 -27.71 0.10 30.65
N ALA A 99 -27.07 1.27 30.66
CA ALA A 99 -25.78 1.50 31.33
C ALA A 99 -25.84 1.37 32.87
N ASN A 100 -27.03 1.36 33.48
CA ASN A 100 -27.22 1.20 34.92
C ASN A 100 -27.47 -0.25 35.36
N ASP A 101 -27.49 -1.22 34.43
CA ASP A 101 -27.39 -2.63 34.78
C ASP A 101 -25.89 -2.92 35.01
N ASN A 102 -25.51 -3.34 36.22
CA ASN A 102 -24.13 -3.39 36.76
C ASN A 102 -23.14 -4.34 36.02
N SER A 103 -23.32 -4.60 34.72
CA SER A 103 -22.51 -5.51 33.90
C SER A 103 -21.89 -4.88 32.65
N ALA A 104 -22.14 -3.60 32.32
CA ALA A 104 -21.56 -2.95 31.16
C ALA A 104 -20.50 -1.89 31.54
N ASP A 105 -19.29 -2.04 31.01
CA ASP A 105 -18.17 -1.12 31.20
C ASP A 105 -18.49 0.30 30.65
N PRO A 106 -18.53 1.35 31.48
CA PRO A 106 -18.80 2.73 31.08
C PRO A 106 -17.86 3.25 29.98
N HIS A 107 -16.62 2.73 29.92
CA HIS A 107 -15.64 3.12 28.90
C HIS A 107 -15.98 2.57 27.51
N ALA A 108 -16.63 1.41 27.41
CA ALA A 108 -17.01 0.82 26.13
C ALA A 108 -18.13 1.60 25.43
N VAL A 109 -19.09 2.13 26.21
CA VAL A 109 -20.22 2.91 25.69
C VAL A 109 -19.80 4.33 25.32
N ALA A 110 -18.96 4.99 26.14
CA ALA A 110 -18.38 6.29 25.80
C ALA A 110 -17.50 6.22 24.53
N SER A 111 -16.74 5.14 24.39
CA SER A 111 -15.93 4.83 23.21
C SER A 111 -16.77 4.69 21.93
N SER A 112 -17.88 3.95 21.97
CA SER A 112 -18.75 3.78 20.79
C SER A 112 -19.40 5.09 20.34
N THR A 113 -19.87 5.90 21.29
CA THR A 113 -20.54 7.18 21.02
C THR A 113 -19.54 8.22 20.49
N GLN A 114 -18.32 8.24 21.02
CA GLN A 114 -17.25 9.13 20.55
C GLN A 114 -16.75 8.74 19.15
N THR A 115 -16.68 7.45 18.85
CA THR A 115 -16.29 6.90 17.54
C THR A 115 -17.31 7.23 16.45
N MET A 116 -18.62 7.17 16.76
CA MET A 116 -19.70 7.53 15.82
C MET A 116 -19.77 9.04 15.55
N LYS A 117 -19.59 9.87 16.59
CA LYS A 117 -19.53 11.35 16.47
C LYS A 117 -18.33 11.80 15.63
N GLN A 118 -17.18 11.11 15.72
CA GLN A 118 -16.03 11.33 14.84
C GLN A 118 -16.29 10.93 13.38
N ARG A 119 -17.00 9.82 13.12
CA ARG A 119 -17.34 9.37 11.74
C ARG A 119 -18.26 10.34 11.00
N TYR A 120 -19.29 10.88 11.65
CA TYR A 120 -20.21 11.85 11.04
C TYR A 120 -19.56 13.23 10.84
N SER A 121 -18.63 13.63 11.72
CA SER A 121 -17.84 14.87 11.60
C SER A 121 -16.93 14.89 10.37
N ALA A 122 -16.42 13.74 9.91
CA ALA A 122 -15.51 13.63 8.76
C ALA A 122 -16.21 13.56 7.39
N LEU A 123 -17.49 13.16 7.33
CA LEU A 123 -18.22 12.92 6.06
C LEU A 123 -18.62 14.22 5.33
N LYS A 124 -19.03 15.25 6.07
CA LYS A 124 -19.44 16.54 5.48
C LYS A 124 -18.27 17.26 4.78
N PRO A 125 -17.07 17.40 5.39
CA PRO A 125 -15.90 17.92 4.69
C PRO A 125 -15.49 17.07 3.48
N PHE A 126 -15.62 15.74 3.57
CA PHE A 126 -15.31 14.82 2.46
C PHE A 126 -16.18 15.06 1.23
N ILE A 127 -17.50 15.15 1.40
CA ILE A 127 -18.45 15.36 0.31
C ILE A 127 -18.18 16.71 -0.37
N ILE A 128 -17.96 17.76 0.43
CA ILE A 128 -17.75 19.11 -0.08
C ILE A 128 -16.44 19.22 -0.85
N ILE A 129 -15.32 18.71 -0.31
CA ILE A 129 -14.03 18.74 -1.01
C ILE A 129 -14.07 17.88 -2.27
N SER A 130 -14.70 16.71 -2.20
CA SER A 130 -14.86 15.83 -3.36
C SER A 130 -15.68 16.53 -4.44
N ALA A 131 -16.87 17.04 -4.13
CA ALA A 131 -17.74 17.71 -5.10
C ALA A 131 -17.04 18.92 -5.78
N SER A 132 -16.40 19.80 -5.00
CA SER A 132 -15.65 20.93 -5.56
C SER A 132 -14.47 20.48 -6.44
N TYR A 133 -13.77 19.41 -6.05
CA TYR A 133 -12.67 18.85 -6.84
C TYR A 133 -13.14 18.20 -8.15
N LEU A 134 -14.29 17.52 -8.13
CA LEU A 134 -14.87 16.88 -9.31
C LEU A 134 -15.33 17.94 -10.34
N LEU A 135 -16.02 18.99 -9.88
CA LEU A 135 -16.41 20.14 -10.73
C LEU A 135 -15.19 20.85 -11.33
N PHE A 136 -14.16 21.08 -10.52
CA PHE A 136 -12.89 21.60 -11.01
C PHE A 136 -12.27 20.70 -12.09
N THR A 137 -12.26 19.37 -11.89
CA THR A 137 -11.66 18.42 -12.84
C THR A 137 -12.36 18.44 -14.20
N ILE A 138 -13.68 18.63 -14.22
CA ILE A 138 -14.46 18.78 -15.47
C ILE A 138 -14.04 20.07 -16.18
N THR A 139 -13.98 21.19 -15.47
CA THR A 139 -13.65 22.50 -16.06
C THR A 139 -12.19 22.60 -16.52
N ASP A 140 -11.26 21.97 -15.80
CA ASP A 140 -9.86 21.81 -16.19
C ASP A 140 -9.69 20.96 -17.46
N GLY A 141 -10.44 19.87 -17.58
CA GLY A 141 -10.48 19.09 -18.81
C GLY A 141 -11.06 19.87 -19.99
N ALA A 142 -12.14 20.63 -19.75
CA ALA A 142 -12.83 21.38 -20.78
C ALA A 142 -12.02 22.58 -21.30
N VAL A 143 -11.39 23.38 -20.43
CA VAL A 143 -10.64 24.58 -20.85
C VAL A 143 -9.52 24.24 -21.83
N ARG A 144 -8.89 23.08 -21.63
CA ARG A 144 -7.85 22.57 -22.53
C ARG A 144 -8.38 22.28 -23.93
N MET A 145 -9.53 21.61 -24.04
CA MET A 145 -10.17 21.35 -25.33
C MET A 145 -10.67 22.63 -26.00
N VAL A 146 -11.20 23.58 -25.22
CA VAL A 146 -11.64 24.89 -25.73
C VAL A 146 -10.46 25.63 -26.35
N VAL A 147 -9.33 25.75 -25.63
CA VAL A 147 -8.13 26.43 -26.12
C VAL A 147 -7.55 25.73 -27.35
N LEU A 148 -7.41 24.40 -27.30
CA LEU A 148 -6.83 23.64 -28.41
C LEU A 148 -7.65 23.80 -29.70
N LEU A 149 -8.97 23.58 -29.63
CA LEU A 149 -9.83 23.61 -30.82
C LEU A 149 -10.04 25.04 -31.35
N HIS A 150 -10.03 26.03 -30.46
CA HIS A 150 -10.07 27.44 -30.86
C HIS A 150 -8.75 27.87 -31.53
N ALA A 151 -7.59 27.48 -30.98
CA ALA A 151 -6.29 27.74 -31.58
C ALA A 151 -6.17 27.10 -32.98
N TYR A 152 -6.64 25.86 -33.14
CA TYR A 152 -6.70 25.20 -34.45
C TYR A 152 -7.55 26.00 -35.44
N GLN A 153 -8.72 26.48 -35.01
CA GLN A 153 -9.60 27.31 -35.86
C GLN A 153 -8.93 28.64 -36.25
N MET A 154 -8.12 29.21 -35.37
CA MET A 154 -7.35 30.44 -35.63
C MET A 154 -6.10 30.21 -36.49
N GLY A 155 -5.83 28.97 -36.93
CA GLY A 155 -4.70 28.65 -37.81
C GLY A 155 -3.35 28.60 -37.09
N PHE A 156 -3.33 28.34 -35.77
CA PHE A 156 -2.10 28.02 -35.06
C PHE A 156 -1.64 26.59 -35.40
N SER A 157 -0.33 26.42 -35.56
CA SER A 157 0.33 25.12 -35.75
C SER A 157 0.37 24.31 -34.45
N ALA A 158 0.64 23.01 -34.56
CA ALA A 158 0.78 22.12 -33.41
C ALA A 158 1.91 22.58 -32.47
N MET A 159 3.04 23.08 -32.99
CA MET A 159 4.12 23.61 -32.18
C MET A 159 3.69 24.85 -31.38
N GLU A 160 2.97 25.77 -32.02
CA GLU A 160 2.47 26.98 -31.36
C GLU A 160 1.50 26.63 -30.21
N VAL A 161 0.62 25.66 -30.44
CA VAL A 161 -0.30 25.15 -29.40
C VAL A 161 0.45 24.38 -28.30
N ALA A 162 1.47 23.61 -28.63
CA ALA A 162 2.33 22.95 -27.64
C ALA A 162 3.03 23.97 -26.72
N ILE A 163 3.50 25.10 -27.26
CA ILE A 163 4.06 26.20 -26.48
C ILE A 163 2.99 26.80 -25.55
N MET A 164 1.76 27.00 -26.04
CA MET A 164 0.65 27.50 -25.20
C MET A 164 0.38 26.62 -23.97
N PHE A 165 0.51 25.29 -24.09
CA PHE A 165 0.33 24.35 -22.98
C PHE A 165 1.59 24.09 -22.13
N SER A 166 2.76 24.54 -22.57
CA SER A 166 4.02 24.28 -21.87
C SER A 166 4.04 24.82 -20.44
N PHE A 167 3.55 26.05 -20.22
CA PHE A 167 3.53 26.64 -18.88
C PHE A 167 2.48 26.01 -17.96
N TYR A 168 1.40 25.47 -18.52
CA TYR A 168 0.44 24.68 -17.77
C TYR A 168 1.09 23.42 -17.18
N GLU A 169 1.96 22.74 -17.95
CA GLU A 169 2.67 21.56 -17.47
C GLU A 169 3.86 21.92 -16.57
N LEU A 170 4.58 23.02 -16.87
CA LEU A 170 5.64 23.56 -16.03
C LEU A 170 5.14 23.95 -14.64
N ALA A 171 3.96 24.58 -14.56
CA ALA A 171 3.28 24.84 -13.29
C ALA A 171 3.15 23.55 -12.48
N GLY A 172 2.83 22.42 -13.13
CA GLY A 172 2.75 21.12 -12.47
C GLY A 172 4.07 20.62 -11.92
N VAL A 173 5.20 20.90 -12.57
CA VAL A 173 6.53 20.55 -12.04
C VAL A 173 6.81 21.38 -10.78
N VAL A 174 6.68 22.71 -10.87
CA VAL A 174 6.99 23.63 -9.78
C VAL A 174 6.05 23.44 -8.59
N THR A 175 4.75 23.35 -8.84
CA THR A 175 3.75 23.24 -7.77
C THR A 175 3.73 21.86 -7.13
N ASN A 176 4.00 20.74 -7.83
CA ASN A 176 4.11 19.43 -7.17
C ASN A 176 5.40 19.31 -6.33
N LEU A 177 6.47 20.06 -6.65
CA LEU A 177 7.65 20.22 -5.79
C LEU A 177 7.36 21.13 -4.59
N ALA A 178 6.64 22.24 -4.80
CA ALA A 178 6.25 23.19 -3.73
C ALA A 178 5.08 22.71 -2.85
N ALA A 179 4.32 21.73 -3.32
CA ALA A 179 3.08 21.21 -2.72
C ALA A 179 3.23 20.75 -1.27
N GLY A 180 4.38 20.18 -0.90
CA GLY A 180 4.67 19.76 0.47
C GLY A 180 4.82 20.92 1.45
N LEU A 181 5.24 22.10 0.97
CA LEU A 181 5.45 23.30 1.78
C LEU A 181 4.16 24.12 1.96
N MET A 182 3.30 24.16 0.94
CA MET A 182 2.09 25.00 0.93
C MET A 182 0.91 24.37 1.67
N GLY A 183 0.66 23.07 1.49
CA GLY A 183 -0.45 22.36 2.13
C GLY A 183 -0.35 22.34 3.66
N ALA A 184 0.87 22.20 4.20
CA ALA A 184 1.13 22.19 5.63
C ALA A 184 0.93 23.57 6.30
N ARG A 185 1.12 24.68 5.55
CA ARG A 185 1.05 26.05 6.09
C ARG A 185 -0.33 26.67 5.98
N TRP A 186 -1.07 26.42 4.89
CA TRP A 186 -2.28 27.17 4.56
C TRP A 186 -3.60 26.46 4.91
N GLY A 187 -3.57 25.14 5.13
CA GLY A 187 -4.77 24.34 5.39
C GLY A 187 -5.60 24.09 4.12
N ILE A 188 -6.51 23.11 4.18
CA ILE A 188 -7.19 22.56 2.99
C ILE A 188 -8.15 23.57 2.36
N LYS A 189 -8.92 24.30 3.18
CA LYS A 189 -9.91 25.29 2.70
C LYS A 189 -9.26 26.40 1.86
N SER A 190 -8.24 27.05 2.39
CA SER A 190 -7.56 28.17 1.71
C SER A 190 -6.88 27.70 0.43
N THR A 191 -6.31 26.50 0.44
CA THR A 191 -5.68 25.91 -0.76
C THR A 191 -6.70 25.62 -1.86
N LEU A 192 -7.85 25.03 -1.51
CA LEU A 192 -8.94 24.71 -2.44
C LEU A 192 -9.56 25.98 -3.04
N LEU A 193 -9.89 26.98 -2.21
CA LEU A 193 -10.47 28.25 -2.68
C LEU A 193 -9.50 29.03 -3.57
N SER A 194 -8.21 29.07 -3.21
CA SER A 194 -7.20 29.71 -4.04
C SER A 194 -7.08 29.04 -5.40
N GLY A 195 -7.16 27.70 -5.45
CA GLY A 195 -7.20 26.94 -6.70
C GLY A 195 -8.42 27.30 -7.56
N LEU A 196 -9.63 27.29 -7.00
CA LEU A 196 -10.86 27.66 -7.73
C LEU A 196 -10.82 29.12 -8.22
N SER A 197 -10.35 30.06 -7.40
CA SER A 197 -10.16 31.46 -7.80
C SER A 197 -9.15 31.61 -8.93
N MET A 198 -8.02 30.89 -8.86
CA MET A 198 -7.00 30.93 -9.90
C MET A 198 -7.52 30.38 -11.24
N GLN A 199 -8.39 29.36 -11.20
CA GLN A 199 -9.08 28.83 -12.38
C GLN A 199 -9.99 29.87 -13.02
N LEU A 200 -10.77 30.61 -12.23
CA LEU A 200 -11.61 31.70 -12.73
C LEU A 200 -10.78 32.81 -13.37
N VAL A 201 -9.61 33.15 -12.80
CA VAL A 201 -8.69 34.11 -13.41
C VAL A 201 -8.18 33.59 -14.75
N GLY A 202 -7.72 32.33 -14.83
CA GLY A 202 -7.23 31.74 -16.06
C GLY A 202 -8.29 31.68 -17.17
N ILE A 203 -9.50 31.21 -16.86
CA ILE A 203 -10.63 31.19 -17.82
C ILE A 203 -11.07 32.62 -18.17
N GLY A 204 -11.09 33.52 -17.18
CA GLY A 204 -11.41 34.94 -17.35
C GLY A 204 -10.46 35.64 -18.33
N MET A 205 -9.16 35.35 -18.23
CA MET A 205 -8.17 35.87 -19.18
C MET A 205 -8.49 35.44 -20.61
N LEU A 206 -8.96 34.21 -20.83
CA LEU A 206 -9.28 33.70 -22.18
C LEU A 206 -10.39 34.48 -22.89
N PHE A 207 -11.26 35.20 -22.17
CA PHE A 207 -12.22 36.13 -22.80
C PHE A 207 -11.53 37.30 -23.53
N GLY A 208 -10.32 37.67 -23.10
CA GLY A 208 -9.53 38.74 -23.70
C GLY A 208 -8.74 38.32 -24.94
N TRP A 209 -8.83 37.06 -25.39
CA TRP A 209 -8.12 36.60 -26.59
C TRP A 209 -8.77 37.18 -27.85
N GLN A 210 -8.12 38.17 -28.46
CA GLN A 210 -8.62 38.82 -29.67
C GLN A 210 -8.12 38.14 -30.94
N THR A 211 -9.00 38.07 -31.94
CA THR A 211 -8.70 37.49 -33.27
C THR A 211 -7.82 38.38 -34.14
N SER A 212 -7.69 39.67 -33.80
CA SER A 212 -6.85 40.65 -34.51
C SER A 212 -5.37 40.59 -34.13
N TRP A 213 -5.01 39.82 -33.10
CA TRP A 213 -3.64 39.76 -32.60
C TRP A 213 -2.72 38.99 -33.53
N THR A 214 -1.43 39.34 -33.47
CA THR A 214 -0.38 38.51 -34.06
C THR A 214 -0.32 37.16 -33.36
N LYS A 215 0.17 36.12 -34.06
CA LYS A 215 0.31 34.78 -33.48
C LYS A 215 1.15 34.81 -32.19
N LEU A 216 2.25 35.57 -32.15
CA LEU A 216 3.11 35.68 -30.98
C LEU A 216 2.38 36.28 -29.76
N GLN A 217 1.59 37.34 -29.96
CA GLN A 217 0.77 37.93 -28.89
C GLN A 217 -0.25 36.93 -28.36
N GLY A 218 -0.93 36.21 -29.26
CA GLY A 218 -1.86 35.13 -28.89
C GLY A 218 -1.17 34.04 -28.07
N ILE A 219 0.00 33.56 -28.52
CA ILE A 219 0.78 32.54 -27.80
C ILE A 219 1.17 33.03 -26.41
N LEU A 220 1.79 34.20 -26.27
CA LEU A 220 2.23 34.72 -24.97
C LEU A 220 1.06 34.87 -23.99
N TYR A 221 -0.05 35.43 -24.46
CA TYR A 221 -1.23 35.67 -23.63
C TYR A 221 -1.92 34.38 -23.20
N VAL A 222 -2.15 33.46 -24.13
CA VAL A 222 -2.77 32.15 -23.83
C VAL A 222 -1.86 31.33 -22.94
N THR A 223 -0.54 31.36 -23.14
CA THR A 223 0.43 30.68 -22.28
C THR A 223 0.34 31.20 -20.83
N ALA A 224 0.20 32.51 -20.64
CA ALA A 224 0.00 33.10 -19.31
C ALA A 224 -1.35 32.67 -18.69
N ALA A 225 -2.43 32.64 -19.45
CA ALA A 225 -3.72 32.13 -18.98
C ALA A 225 -3.64 30.64 -18.59
N GLN A 226 -2.93 29.84 -19.39
CA GLN A 226 -2.70 28.43 -19.15
C GLN A 226 -1.81 28.17 -17.92
N LEU A 227 -0.83 29.04 -17.62
CA LEU A 227 -0.06 29.00 -16.38
C LEU A 227 -0.98 29.10 -15.15
N MET A 228 -1.94 30.03 -15.18
CA MET A 228 -2.90 30.24 -14.08
C MET A 228 -3.78 29.00 -13.86
N CYS A 229 -4.32 28.43 -14.94
CA CYS A 229 -5.06 27.16 -14.89
C CYS A 229 -4.18 25.99 -14.40
N GLY A 230 -2.90 25.96 -14.79
CA GLY A 230 -1.93 24.96 -14.35
C GLY A 230 -1.68 25.01 -12.84
N ILE A 231 -1.53 26.22 -12.27
CA ILE A 231 -1.40 26.44 -10.83
C ILE A 231 -2.70 26.05 -10.11
N ALA A 232 -3.85 26.46 -10.65
CA ALA A 232 -5.18 26.15 -10.12
C ALA A 232 -5.39 24.64 -9.95
N LYS A 233 -4.99 23.86 -10.96
CA LYS A 233 -5.06 22.40 -10.98
C LYS A 233 -4.35 21.75 -9.81
N ASP A 234 -3.09 22.08 -9.60
CA ASP A 234 -2.30 21.40 -8.58
C ASP A 234 -2.68 21.85 -7.15
N LEU A 235 -3.08 23.12 -6.96
CA LEU A 235 -3.65 23.59 -5.68
C LEU A 235 -4.94 22.83 -5.30
N THR A 236 -5.88 22.71 -6.24
CA THR A 236 -7.16 22.03 -6.00
C THR A 236 -6.95 20.52 -5.77
N LYS A 237 -5.98 19.92 -6.46
CA LYS A 237 -5.61 18.49 -6.33
C LYS A 237 -4.98 18.14 -4.98
N LEU A 238 -4.27 19.07 -4.32
CA LEU A 238 -3.72 18.86 -2.97
C LEU A 238 -4.80 18.70 -1.90
N GLY A 239 -5.91 19.45 -2.04
CA GLY A 239 -7.08 19.29 -1.18
C GLY A 239 -7.68 17.89 -1.27
N GLY A 240 -7.87 17.38 -2.50
CA GLY A 240 -8.43 16.04 -2.74
C GLY A 240 -7.58 14.89 -2.20
N LYS A 241 -6.25 14.96 -2.35
CA LYS A 241 -5.31 13.91 -1.87
C LYS A 241 -5.27 13.81 -0.33
N THR A 242 -5.42 14.92 0.37
CA THR A 242 -5.36 14.97 1.85
C THR A 242 -6.63 14.39 2.49
N VAL A 243 -7.77 14.56 1.83
CA VAL A 243 -9.07 14.05 2.29
C VAL A 243 -9.14 12.52 2.32
N THR A 244 -8.54 11.84 1.35
CA THR A 244 -8.51 10.37 1.33
C THR A 244 -7.75 9.79 2.54
N LYS A 245 -6.78 10.55 3.08
CA LYS A 245 -6.07 10.18 4.33
C LYS A 245 -6.90 10.43 5.58
N LEU A 246 -7.75 11.47 5.60
CA LEU A 246 -8.53 11.87 6.79
C LEU A 246 -9.78 11.01 7.04
N VAL A 247 -10.29 10.32 6.01
CA VAL A 247 -11.59 9.63 6.04
C VAL A 247 -11.44 8.11 6.09
N THR A 248 -10.21 7.61 5.99
CA THR A 248 -9.95 6.17 6.07
C THR A 248 -9.68 5.79 7.53
N PRO A 249 -10.51 4.96 8.18
CA PRO A 249 -10.20 4.43 9.50
C PRO A 249 -8.91 3.60 9.45
N ASP A 250 -8.05 3.76 10.45
CA ASP A 250 -6.74 3.07 10.53
C ASP A 250 -6.86 1.52 10.43
N GLU A 251 -8.05 0.97 10.71
CA GLU A 251 -8.37 -0.45 10.71
C GLU A 251 -8.65 -1.10 9.34
N LYS A 252 -8.86 -0.35 8.24
CA LYS A 252 -9.28 -0.92 6.92
C LYS A 252 -8.34 -0.60 5.74
N LYS A 253 -7.03 -0.86 5.89
CA LYS A 253 -6.03 -0.61 4.83
C LYS A 253 -6.19 -1.44 3.54
N SER A 254 -6.85 -2.62 3.53
CA SER A 254 -7.14 -3.32 2.26
C SER A 254 -8.24 -2.65 1.42
N SER A 255 -9.12 -1.88 2.07
CA SER A 255 -10.15 -1.05 1.43
C SER A 255 -9.56 0.26 0.89
N LEU A 256 -8.47 0.75 1.49
CA LEU A 256 -7.78 1.98 1.08
C LEU A 256 -7.26 1.88 -0.36
N PHE A 257 -6.67 0.74 -0.75
CA PHE A 257 -6.15 0.59 -2.10
C PHE A 257 -7.26 0.53 -3.16
N LYS A 258 -8.35 -0.22 -2.90
CA LYS A 258 -9.52 -0.25 -3.78
C LYS A 258 -10.17 1.14 -3.88
N LEU A 259 -10.29 1.84 -2.76
CA LEU A 259 -10.86 3.19 -2.70
C LEU A 259 -9.98 4.22 -3.41
N VAL A 260 -8.66 4.20 -3.18
CA VAL A 260 -7.69 5.10 -3.84
C VAL A 260 -7.63 4.82 -5.34
N SER A 261 -7.60 3.55 -5.75
CA SER A 261 -7.64 3.14 -7.16
C SER A 261 -8.94 3.61 -7.83
N PHE A 262 -10.09 3.34 -7.18
CA PHE A 262 -11.41 3.76 -7.63
C PHE A 262 -11.53 5.29 -7.77
N ILE A 263 -11.16 6.05 -6.75
CA ILE A 263 -11.19 7.52 -6.76
C ILE A 263 -10.24 8.08 -7.84
N THR A 264 -9.06 7.47 -8.00
CA THR A 264 -8.07 7.92 -9.00
C THR A 264 -8.58 7.76 -10.43
N GLY A 265 -9.19 6.61 -10.74
CA GLY A 265 -9.75 6.38 -12.06
C GLY A 265 -11.07 7.12 -12.32
N TRP A 266 -11.90 7.29 -11.30
CA TRP A 266 -13.12 8.11 -11.39
C TRP A 266 -12.80 9.57 -11.75
N LYS A 267 -11.79 10.15 -11.09
CA LYS A 267 -11.30 11.51 -11.42
C LYS A 267 -10.86 11.60 -12.89
N ASN A 268 -10.09 10.64 -13.39
CA ASN A 268 -9.66 10.67 -14.78
C ASN A 268 -10.87 10.57 -15.72
N SER A 269 -11.89 9.77 -15.38
CA SER A 269 -13.13 9.69 -16.18
C SER A 269 -13.86 11.02 -16.28
N LEU A 270 -13.93 11.77 -15.18
CA LEU A 270 -14.52 13.12 -15.19
C LEU A 270 -13.72 14.14 -15.99
N LYS A 271 -12.39 13.99 -16.05
CA LYS A 271 -11.56 14.79 -16.97
C LYS A 271 -11.98 14.54 -18.42
N GLY A 272 -12.28 13.28 -18.77
CA GLY A 272 -12.83 12.92 -20.08
C GLY A 272 -14.19 13.56 -20.35
N ALA A 273 -15.10 13.57 -19.38
CA ALA A 273 -16.37 14.30 -19.48
C ALA A 273 -16.16 15.80 -19.72
N GLY A 274 -15.16 16.39 -19.07
CA GLY A 274 -14.70 17.76 -19.33
C GLY A 274 -14.24 17.98 -20.77
N TYR A 275 -13.42 17.08 -21.32
CA TYR A 275 -12.97 17.17 -22.72
C TYR A 275 -14.15 17.22 -23.71
N PHE A 276 -15.15 16.35 -23.49
CA PHE A 276 -16.35 16.34 -24.32
C PHE A 276 -17.15 17.64 -24.18
N LEU A 277 -17.37 18.10 -22.93
CA LEU A 277 -18.07 19.37 -22.66
C LEU A 277 -17.37 20.55 -23.37
N GLY A 278 -16.05 20.66 -23.26
CA GLY A 278 -15.27 21.71 -23.91
C GLY A 278 -15.39 21.66 -25.43
N ALA A 279 -15.29 20.47 -26.03
CA ALA A 279 -15.38 20.30 -27.47
C ALA A 279 -16.77 20.60 -28.04
N VAL A 280 -17.85 20.20 -27.36
CA VAL A 280 -19.22 20.48 -27.79
C VAL A 280 -19.56 21.96 -27.63
N THR A 281 -19.19 22.57 -26.50
CA THR A 281 -19.51 23.98 -26.24
C THR A 281 -18.74 24.93 -27.16
N VAL A 282 -17.44 24.67 -27.41
CA VAL A 282 -16.63 25.48 -28.34
C VAL A 282 -17.02 25.28 -29.81
N ALA A 283 -17.70 24.17 -30.14
CA ALA A 283 -18.27 23.99 -31.47
C ALA A 283 -19.44 24.94 -31.74
N VAL A 284 -20.17 25.33 -30.69
CA VAL A 284 -21.27 26.30 -30.78
C VAL A 284 -20.74 27.73 -30.73
N ASN A 285 -20.05 28.10 -29.64
CA ASN A 285 -19.52 29.45 -29.46
C ASN A 285 -18.42 29.47 -28.39
N TYR A 286 -17.29 30.12 -28.72
CA TYR A 286 -16.12 30.21 -27.84
C TYR A 286 -16.42 30.92 -26.50
N TYR A 287 -17.08 32.09 -26.54
CA TYR A 287 -17.39 32.86 -25.32
C TYR A 287 -18.44 32.16 -24.46
N MET A 288 -19.43 31.50 -25.08
CA MET A 288 -20.40 30.68 -24.36
C MET A 288 -19.71 29.51 -23.65
N ALA A 289 -18.76 28.85 -24.30
CA ALA A 289 -17.97 27.79 -23.68
C ALA A 289 -17.26 28.30 -22.42
N LEU A 290 -16.53 29.41 -22.51
CA LEU A 290 -15.87 30.02 -21.35
C LEU A 290 -16.86 30.41 -20.24
N GLY A 291 -18.02 30.96 -20.60
CA GLY A 291 -19.07 31.33 -19.65
C GLY A 291 -19.62 30.14 -18.86
N ILE A 292 -19.87 29.01 -19.54
CA ILE A 292 -20.28 27.75 -18.92
C ILE A 292 -19.20 27.26 -17.94
N LEU A 293 -17.92 27.31 -18.33
CA LEU A 293 -16.83 26.88 -17.46
C LEU A 293 -16.70 27.77 -16.22
N CYS A 294 -16.78 29.10 -16.37
CA CYS A 294 -16.82 30.03 -15.24
C CYS A 294 -18.00 29.75 -14.31
N GLY A 295 -19.20 29.52 -14.86
CA GLY A 295 -20.39 29.19 -14.08
C GLY A 295 -20.22 27.93 -13.24
N LEU A 296 -19.63 26.87 -13.80
CA LEU A 296 -19.36 25.61 -13.10
C LEU A 296 -18.35 25.78 -11.95
N VAL A 297 -17.27 26.55 -12.17
CA VAL A 297 -16.29 26.84 -11.11
C VAL A 297 -16.92 27.71 -10.02
N PHE A 298 -17.67 28.74 -10.41
CA PHE A 298 -18.32 29.66 -9.48
C PHE A 298 -19.35 28.94 -8.59
N ALA A 299 -20.15 28.03 -9.17
CA ALA A 299 -21.08 27.20 -8.42
C ALA A 299 -20.39 26.34 -7.34
N ALA A 300 -19.15 25.91 -7.57
CA ALA A 300 -18.37 25.10 -6.63
C ALA A 300 -17.84 25.88 -5.40
N MET A 301 -17.72 27.21 -5.49
CA MET A 301 -17.04 28.03 -4.48
C MET A 301 -17.83 28.21 -3.17
N PRO A 302 -19.16 28.49 -3.17
CA PRO A 302 -19.93 28.67 -1.93
C PRO A 302 -19.88 27.45 -1.02
N TRP A 303 -19.95 26.24 -1.60
CA TRP A 303 -19.87 24.99 -0.84
C TRP A 303 -18.51 24.84 -0.15
N ALA A 304 -17.41 25.12 -0.84
CA ALA A 304 -16.07 25.09 -0.26
C ALA A 304 -15.83 26.21 0.77
N ALA A 305 -16.40 27.40 0.56
CA ALA A 305 -16.21 28.56 1.41
C ALA A 305 -16.94 28.45 2.75
N VAL A 306 -18.18 27.96 2.75
CA VAL A 306 -19.01 27.85 3.97
C VAL A 306 -18.87 26.47 4.61
N GLY A 307 -18.64 25.43 3.82
CA GLY A 307 -18.67 24.04 4.26
C GLY A 307 -17.40 23.51 4.95
N LEU A 308 -16.29 24.24 4.88
CA LEU A 308 -14.99 23.79 5.39
C LEU A 308 -14.46 24.70 6.51
N SER A 309 -13.90 24.07 7.55
CA SER A 309 -13.25 24.77 8.65
C SER A 309 -11.83 25.21 8.27
N ASN A 310 -11.36 26.30 8.88
CA ASN A 310 -10.03 26.86 8.62
C ASN A 310 -8.90 26.03 9.25
N GLN A 311 -9.23 25.07 10.12
CA GLN A 311 -8.26 24.22 10.82
C GLN A 311 -8.06 22.85 10.17
N LEU A 312 -8.88 22.49 9.17
CA LEU A 312 -8.81 21.19 8.50
C LEU A 312 -7.49 21.00 7.75
N GLY A 313 -6.72 19.98 8.14
CA GLY A 313 -5.49 19.55 7.45
C GLY A 313 -4.23 20.40 7.70
N ARG A 314 -4.20 21.21 8.76
CA ARG A 314 -2.96 21.89 9.19
C ARG A 314 -2.04 20.89 9.92
N ALA A 315 -0.82 20.71 9.43
CA ALA A 315 0.19 19.86 10.08
C ALA A 315 1.13 20.69 10.97
N ARG A 316 1.77 20.04 11.96
CA ARG A 316 2.81 20.67 12.80
C ARG A 316 3.97 21.16 11.92
N LYS A 317 4.48 22.37 12.20
CA LYS A 317 5.60 22.99 11.47
C LYS A 317 6.79 22.04 11.39
N GLU A 318 7.08 21.53 10.19
CA GLU A 318 8.39 21.00 9.84
C GLU A 318 9.07 21.95 8.85
N ASN A 319 10.32 22.31 9.16
CA ASN A 319 11.17 23.09 8.27
C ASN A 319 11.79 22.14 7.25
N VAL A 320 11.24 22.12 6.03
CA VAL A 320 11.77 21.31 4.93
C VAL A 320 12.53 22.21 3.96
N THR A 321 13.77 21.84 3.63
CA THR A 321 14.63 22.55 2.68
C THR A 321 14.60 21.87 1.30
N LEU A 322 14.61 22.65 0.21
CA LEU A 322 14.48 22.17 -1.18
C LEU A 322 15.56 21.15 -1.58
N ALA A 323 16.79 21.31 -1.08
CA ALA A 323 17.91 20.39 -1.33
C ALA A 323 17.69 18.98 -0.75
N ARG A 324 16.95 18.88 0.37
CA ARG A 324 16.67 17.59 1.03
C ARG A 324 15.62 16.77 0.27
N MET A 325 14.86 17.39 -0.64
CA MET A 325 13.82 16.71 -1.44
C MET A 325 14.40 15.81 -2.53
N PHE A 326 15.65 16.05 -2.96
CA PHE A 326 16.32 15.24 -3.98
C PHE A 326 17.13 14.07 -3.40
N GLN A 327 17.19 13.92 -2.07
CA GLN A 327 17.84 12.80 -1.37
C GLN A 327 16.87 11.63 -1.17
N ASN A 328 16.41 11.00 -2.26
CA ASN A 328 15.50 9.85 -2.20
C ASN A 328 16.24 8.50 -2.32
N LYS A 329 15.60 7.42 -1.86
CA LYS A 329 16.12 6.06 -2.06
C LYS A 329 16.28 5.74 -3.56
N PRO A 330 17.24 4.89 -3.97
CA PRO A 330 17.48 4.55 -5.37
C PRO A 330 16.22 4.11 -6.14
N ASN A 331 15.40 3.23 -5.55
CA ASN A 331 14.16 2.76 -6.18
C ASN A 331 13.15 3.88 -6.48
N ILE A 332 13.10 4.93 -5.66
CA ILE A 332 12.22 6.08 -5.91
C ILE A 332 12.75 6.92 -7.07
N ASN A 333 14.06 7.11 -7.16
CA ASN A 333 14.67 7.85 -8.27
C ASN A 333 14.48 7.12 -9.60
N ILE A 334 14.72 5.80 -9.61
CA ILE A 334 14.51 4.93 -10.78
C ILE A 334 13.05 4.95 -11.20
N LEU A 335 12.11 4.77 -10.26
CA LEU A 335 10.69 4.79 -10.56
C LEU A 335 10.21 6.17 -11.05
N SER A 336 10.77 7.25 -10.48
CA SER A 336 10.47 8.62 -10.90
C SER A 336 11.00 8.91 -12.32
N LEU A 337 12.21 8.44 -12.64
CA LEU A 337 12.78 8.55 -13.99
C LEU A 337 11.96 7.77 -15.01
N SER A 338 11.61 6.52 -14.70
CA SER A 338 10.73 5.71 -15.56
C SER A 338 9.40 6.40 -15.81
N ARG A 339 8.86 7.07 -14.78
CA ARG A 339 7.61 7.84 -14.88
C ARG A 339 7.68 9.02 -15.87
N VAL A 340 8.85 9.68 -16.01
CA VAL A 340 9.05 10.74 -17.02
C VAL A 340 8.79 10.17 -18.41
N PHE A 341 9.47 9.09 -18.74
CA PHE A 341 9.37 8.47 -20.06
C PHE A 341 8.01 7.86 -20.32
N LEU A 342 7.42 7.18 -19.33
CA LEU A 342 6.09 6.60 -19.45
C LEU A 342 5.03 7.66 -19.83
N PHE A 343 4.96 8.78 -19.10
CA PHE A 343 3.97 9.82 -19.40
C PHE A 343 4.32 10.66 -20.64
N GLY A 344 5.61 10.82 -20.93
CA GLY A 344 6.06 11.39 -22.20
C GLY A 344 5.61 10.55 -23.39
N ALA A 345 5.68 9.22 -23.30
CA ALA A 345 5.23 8.31 -24.37
C ALA A 345 3.76 8.56 -24.77
N ARG A 346 2.88 8.85 -23.82
CA ARG A 346 1.48 9.18 -24.12
C ARG A 346 1.34 10.57 -24.74
N ASP A 347 1.93 11.59 -24.10
CA ASP A 347 1.74 13.00 -24.53
C ASP A 347 2.47 13.32 -25.84
N LEU A 348 3.36 12.41 -26.28
CA LEU A 348 4.02 12.47 -27.58
C LEU A 348 3.06 12.38 -28.78
N TRP A 349 1.87 11.80 -28.63
CA TRP A 349 0.89 11.70 -29.72
C TRP A 349 -0.52 12.13 -29.29
N PHE A 350 -0.90 11.95 -28.02
CA PHE A 350 -2.29 12.12 -27.57
C PHE A 350 -2.73 13.59 -27.45
N GLU A 351 -1.86 14.44 -26.88
CA GLU A 351 -2.28 15.74 -26.34
C GLU A 351 -2.50 16.81 -27.42
N VAL A 352 -1.54 16.96 -28.34
CA VAL A 352 -1.59 17.96 -29.42
C VAL A 352 -1.68 17.32 -30.81
N PRO A 353 -0.85 16.31 -31.17
CA PRO A 353 -0.85 15.78 -32.53
C PRO A 353 -2.15 15.08 -32.93
N LEU A 354 -2.72 14.23 -32.07
CA LEU A 354 -3.92 13.46 -32.39
C LEU A 354 -5.12 14.36 -32.69
N PRO A 355 -5.48 15.37 -31.87
CA PRO A 355 -6.54 16.31 -32.21
C PRO A 355 -6.33 17.02 -33.55
N PHE A 356 -5.09 17.43 -33.86
CA PHE A 356 -4.75 18.05 -35.15
C PHE A 356 -4.93 17.08 -36.30
N PHE A 357 -4.43 15.85 -36.16
CA PHE A 357 -4.55 14.80 -37.17
C PHE A 357 -6.01 14.39 -37.43
N LEU A 358 -6.81 14.24 -36.38
CA LEU A 358 -8.23 13.92 -36.52
C LEU A 358 -9.01 15.06 -37.19
N ARG A 359 -8.57 16.32 -37.05
CA ARG A 359 -9.25 17.51 -37.58
C ARG A 359 -8.82 17.90 -38.99
N ASP A 360 -7.63 17.46 -39.43
CA ASP A 360 -7.09 17.80 -40.74
C ASP A 360 -7.88 17.08 -41.85
N PRO A 361 -8.52 17.81 -42.79
CA PRO A 361 -9.31 17.21 -43.86
C PRO A 361 -8.48 16.90 -45.12
N ALA A 362 -7.23 17.35 -45.21
CA ALA A 362 -6.41 17.22 -46.42
C ALA A 362 -5.68 15.87 -46.47
N SER A 363 -5.13 15.44 -45.34
CA SER A 363 -4.36 14.20 -45.25
C SER A 363 -4.55 13.48 -43.90
N GLY A 364 -5.27 14.10 -42.96
CA GLY A 364 -5.79 13.47 -41.75
C GLY A 364 -7.16 12.81 -41.94
N ILE A 365 -7.96 12.76 -40.87
CA ILE A 365 -9.29 12.09 -40.88
C ILE A 365 -10.45 13.06 -41.15
N GLY A 366 -10.28 14.37 -40.92
CA GLY A 366 -11.32 15.37 -41.20
C GLY A 366 -12.56 15.35 -40.29
N TRP A 367 -12.48 14.77 -39.09
CA TRP A 367 -13.59 14.72 -38.14
C TRP A 367 -14.06 16.09 -37.64
N SER A 368 -15.34 16.19 -37.26
CA SER A 368 -15.91 17.38 -36.63
C SER A 368 -15.31 17.64 -35.23
N ARG A 369 -15.39 18.88 -34.72
CA ARG A 369 -14.88 19.24 -33.38
C ARG A 369 -15.48 18.34 -32.29
N SER A 370 -16.79 18.07 -32.38
CA SER A 370 -17.51 17.22 -31.44
C SER A 370 -17.07 15.75 -31.54
N ALA A 371 -16.83 15.24 -32.75
CA ALA A 371 -16.34 13.87 -32.95
C ALA A 371 -14.91 13.69 -32.41
N THR A 372 -14.00 14.62 -32.71
CA THR A 372 -12.65 14.65 -32.13
C THR A 372 -12.70 14.71 -30.60
N GLY A 373 -13.54 15.58 -30.04
CA GLY A 373 -13.73 15.69 -28.59
C GLY A 373 -14.30 14.43 -27.95
N ALA A 374 -15.28 13.79 -28.59
CA ALA A 374 -15.88 12.54 -28.13
C ALA A 374 -14.85 11.40 -28.09
N PHE A 375 -14.02 11.27 -29.13
CA PHE A 375 -12.96 10.26 -29.16
C PHE A 375 -11.98 10.41 -27.99
N LEU A 376 -11.45 11.62 -27.78
CA LEU A 376 -10.53 11.90 -26.69
C LEU A 376 -11.18 11.69 -25.32
N ALA A 377 -12.45 12.09 -25.17
CA ALA A 377 -13.21 11.90 -23.94
C ALA A 377 -13.40 10.42 -23.60
N ILE A 378 -13.85 9.61 -24.56
CA ILE A 378 -14.05 8.17 -24.38
C ILE A 378 -12.71 7.50 -24.05
N TRP A 379 -11.63 7.87 -24.74
CA TRP A 379 -10.29 7.38 -24.43
C TRP A 379 -9.89 7.65 -22.98
N ILE A 380 -10.08 8.89 -22.49
CA ILE A 380 -9.73 9.28 -21.11
C ILE A 380 -10.62 8.57 -20.09
N ILE A 381 -11.90 8.35 -20.40
CA ILE A 381 -12.84 7.59 -19.56
C ILE A 381 -12.40 6.14 -19.43
N ILE A 382 -12.11 5.47 -20.54
CA ILE A 382 -11.63 4.08 -20.54
C ILE A 382 -10.31 3.97 -19.77
N TYR A 383 -9.37 4.90 -19.99
CA TYR A 383 -8.11 4.96 -19.24
C TYR A 383 -8.38 5.04 -17.73
N GLY A 384 -9.29 5.92 -17.32
CA GLY A 384 -9.70 6.08 -15.92
C GLY A 384 -10.27 4.80 -15.32
N GLN A 385 -11.26 4.20 -15.98
CA GLN A 385 -11.89 2.96 -15.49
C GLN A 385 -10.89 1.79 -15.44
N MET A 386 -10.05 1.66 -16.47
CA MET A 386 -9.08 0.58 -16.51
C MET A 386 -7.99 0.72 -15.46
N GLN A 387 -7.59 1.95 -15.15
CA GLN A 387 -6.70 2.23 -14.04
C GLN A 387 -7.34 1.80 -12.70
N SER A 388 -8.64 2.08 -12.49
CA SER A 388 -9.37 1.64 -11.29
C SER A 388 -9.41 0.12 -11.15
N TRP A 389 -9.65 -0.60 -12.25
CA TRP A 389 -9.86 -2.05 -12.26
C TRP A 389 -8.57 -2.88 -12.37
N THR A 390 -7.44 -2.27 -12.73
CA THR A 390 -6.15 -2.97 -12.87
C THR A 390 -5.81 -3.90 -11.69
N PRO A 391 -6.02 -3.52 -10.42
CA PRO A 391 -5.82 -4.42 -9.29
C PRO A 391 -6.63 -5.72 -9.36
N GLN A 392 -7.89 -5.66 -9.80
CA GLN A 392 -8.81 -6.78 -9.80
C GLN A 392 -8.73 -7.59 -11.10
N LEU A 393 -8.58 -6.92 -12.24
CA LEU A 393 -8.65 -7.53 -13.57
C LEU A 393 -7.29 -7.98 -14.10
N VAL A 394 -6.19 -7.40 -13.61
CA VAL A 394 -4.85 -7.71 -14.12
C VAL A 394 -3.97 -8.30 -13.03
N LEU A 395 -3.78 -7.60 -11.92
CA LEU A 395 -2.85 -8.05 -10.87
C LEU A 395 -3.39 -9.27 -10.10
N GLY A 396 -4.70 -9.33 -9.87
CA GLY A 396 -5.38 -10.45 -9.21
C GLY A 396 -5.22 -11.79 -9.97
N PRO A 397 -5.65 -11.89 -11.24
CA PRO A 397 -5.52 -13.11 -12.04
C PRO A 397 -4.07 -13.55 -12.23
N LEU A 398 -3.15 -12.60 -12.38
CA LEU A 398 -1.72 -12.89 -12.52
C LEU A 398 -1.04 -13.28 -11.19
N LYS A 399 -1.75 -13.20 -10.05
CA LYS A 399 -1.19 -13.40 -8.70
C LYS A 399 0.03 -12.51 -8.42
N GLN A 400 0.04 -11.31 -8.98
CA GLN A 400 1.14 -10.33 -8.90
C GLN A 400 0.68 -9.07 -8.13
N ALA A 401 0.09 -9.27 -6.95
CA ALA A 401 -0.30 -8.19 -6.04
C ALA A 401 0.42 -8.40 -4.70
N PRO A 402 1.51 -7.66 -4.39
CA PRO A 402 2.04 -6.49 -5.10
C PRO A 402 2.74 -6.81 -6.44
N PRO A 403 2.70 -5.89 -7.43
CA PRO A 403 3.47 -6.04 -8.66
C PRO A 403 4.97 -5.92 -8.35
N ASN A 404 5.77 -6.82 -8.92
CA ASN A 404 7.24 -6.76 -8.83
C ASN A 404 7.83 -5.94 -10.00
N LYS A 405 9.16 -5.77 -10.01
CA LYS A 405 9.84 -5.04 -11.09
C LYS A 405 9.64 -5.65 -12.48
N TRP A 406 9.52 -6.98 -12.57
CA TRP A 406 9.29 -7.69 -13.82
C TRP A 406 7.92 -7.41 -14.39
N VAL A 407 6.90 -7.24 -13.53
CA VAL A 407 5.56 -6.85 -13.94
C VAL A 407 5.57 -5.41 -14.47
N ALA A 408 6.27 -4.49 -13.80
CA ALA A 408 6.43 -3.11 -14.30
C ALA A 408 7.13 -3.06 -15.67
N ALA A 409 8.26 -3.77 -15.81
CA ALA A 409 9.00 -3.84 -17.07
C ALA A 409 8.21 -4.57 -18.17
N LEU A 410 7.53 -5.68 -17.86
CA LEU A 410 6.72 -6.43 -18.83
C LEU A 410 5.62 -5.57 -19.43
N TRP A 411 4.84 -4.89 -18.58
CA TRP A 411 3.74 -4.06 -19.07
C TRP A 411 4.24 -2.83 -19.83
N CYS A 412 5.39 -2.25 -19.45
CA CYS A 412 6.02 -1.19 -20.23
C CYS A 412 6.54 -1.73 -21.57
N GLY A 413 7.08 -2.95 -21.60
CA GLY A 413 7.51 -3.62 -22.84
C GLY A 413 6.35 -3.94 -23.77
N ILE A 414 5.20 -4.38 -23.24
CA ILE A 414 3.99 -4.55 -24.05
C ILE A 414 3.54 -3.19 -24.63
N LEU A 415 3.69 -2.12 -23.85
CA LEU A 415 3.31 -0.77 -24.29
C LEU A 415 4.16 -0.30 -25.49
N THR A 416 5.42 -0.72 -25.63
CA THR A 416 6.27 -0.30 -26.78
C THR A 416 5.74 -0.81 -28.11
N ALA A 417 5.16 -2.01 -28.13
CA ALA A 417 4.67 -2.62 -29.36
C ALA A 417 3.51 -1.82 -29.97
N VAL A 418 2.68 -1.19 -29.14
CA VAL A 418 1.45 -0.53 -29.59
C VAL A 418 1.70 0.72 -30.47
N PRO A 419 2.47 1.74 -30.04
CA PRO A 419 2.79 2.88 -30.88
C PRO A 419 3.72 2.50 -32.04
N LEU A 420 4.55 1.46 -31.89
CA LEU A 420 5.38 0.93 -32.97
C LEU A 420 4.53 0.41 -34.14
N ILE A 421 3.48 -0.37 -33.85
CA ILE A 421 2.58 -0.90 -34.88
C ILE A 421 1.92 0.25 -35.64
N LEU A 422 1.32 1.23 -34.94
CA LEU A 422 0.65 2.34 -35.64
C LEU A 422 1.66 3.23 -36.37
N GLY A 423 2.83 3.49 -35.79
CA GLY A 423 3.89 4.27 -36.44
C GLY A 423 4.36 3.63 -37.75
N ILE A 424 4.55 2.31 -37.79
CA ILE A 424 4.90 1.57 -39.02
C ILE A 424 3.75 1.64 -40.04
N VAL A 425 2.50 1.41 -39.62
CA VAL A 425 1.34 1.48 -40.53
C VAL A 425 1.20 2.88 -41.14
N MET A 426 1.53 3.93 -40.39
CA MET A 426 1.48 5.30 -40.87
C MET A 426 2.64 5.67 -41.79
N LEU A 427 3.88 5.27 -41.46
CA LEU A 427 5.08 5.70 -42.19
C LEU A 427 5.43 4.80 -43.37
N ALA A 428 4.99 3.53 -43.36
CA ALA A 428 5.36 2.53 -44.35
C ALA A 428 4.15 1.84 -45.01
N GLY A 429 2.92 2.18 -44.61
CA GLY A 429 1.71 1.57 -45.14
C GLY A 429 0.86 2.54 -45.96
N ASP A 430 0.12 2.01 -46.93
CA ASP A 430 -0.81 2.77 -47.78
C ASP A 430 -2.18 2.99 -47.11
N THR A 431 -2.24 2.97 -45.78
CA THR A 431 -3.49 3.05 -45.00
C THR A 431 -3.93 4.49 -44.71
N PHE A 432 -3.02 5.44 -44.83
CA PHE A 432 -3.25 6.86 -44.54
C PHE A 432 -2.78 7.72 -45.71
N GLY A 433 -3.52 8.78 -46.04
CA GLY A 433 -3.17 9.71 -47.10
C GLY A 433 -4.34 10.03 -48.04
N PRO A 434 -4.13 10.98 -48.97
CA PRO A 434 -5.17 11.42 -49.90
C PRO A 434 -5.57 10.29 -50.87
N GLY A 435 -6.86 9.95 -50.91
CA GLY A 435 -7.42 8.96 -51.83
C GLY A 435 -7.55 7.53 -51.30
N VAL A 436 -7.19 7.28 -50.03
CA VAL A 436 -7.35 5.98 -49.36
C VAL A 436 -8.76 5.86 -48.75
N PRO A 437 -9.40 4.66 -48.73
CA PRO A 437 -10.68 4.48 -48.05
C PRO A 437 -10.64 4.90 -46.56
N GLU A 438 -11.63 5.65 -46.11
CA GLU A 438 -11.67 6.21 -44.74
C GLU A 438 -11.75 5.14 -43.63
N TRP A 439 -12.45 4.03 -43.90
CA TRP A 439 -12.74 2.99 -42.91
C TRP A 439 -11.49 2.28 -42.37
N PRO A 440 -10.54 1.79 -43.20
CA PRO A 440 -9.27 1.24 -42.73
C PRO A 440 -8.47 2.19 -41.84
N ALA A 441 -8.37 3.48 -42.21
CA ALA A 441 -7.65 4.50 -41.44
C ALA A 441 -8.28 4.72 -40.05
N ILE A 442 -9.62 4.85 -40.02
CA ILE A 442 -10.39 5.01 -38.79
C ILE A 442 -10.25 3.77 -37.89
N ALA A 443 -10.32 2.56 -38.47
CA ALA A 443 -10.19 1.31 -37.74
C ALA A 443 -8.78 1.16 -37.12
N ALA A 444 -7.73 1.43 -37.90
CA ALA A 444 -6.35 1.36 -37.44
C ALA A 444 -6.08 2.32 -36.27
N ILE A 445 -6.49 3.59 -36.39
CA ILE A 445 -6.34 4.58 -35.32
C ILE A 445 -7.14 4.20 -34.09
N THR A 446 -8.40 3.80 -34.27
CA THR A 446 -9.28 3.49 -33.14
C THR A 446 -8.75 2.27 -32.38
N VAL A 447 -8.55 1.13 -33.05
CA VAL A 447 -8.14 -0.11 -32.39
C VAL A 447 -6.78 0.05 -31.69
N VAL A 448 -5.78 0.62 -32.36
CA VAL A 448 -4.43 0.68 -31.81
C VAL A 448 -4.33 1.71 -30.68
N LEU A 449 -4.96 2.88 -30.81
CA LEU A 449 -4.90 3.90 -29.74
C LEU A 449 -5.73 3.49 -28.51
N TYR A 450 -6.84 2.77 -28.67
CA TYR A 450 -7.56 2.19 -27.53
C TYR A 450 -6.80 1.00 -26.92
N ALA A 451 -6.07 0.20 -27.70
CA ALA A 451 -5.17 -0.80 -27.14
C ALA A 451 -4.07 -0.14 -26.28
N PHE A 452 -3.51 0.98 -26.75
CA PHE A 452 -2.54 1.76 -25.96
C PHE A 452 -3.17 2.21 -24.64
N CYS A 453 -4.41 2.68 -24.68
CA CYS A 453 -5.16 3.11 -23.49
C CYS A 453 -5.17 2.04 -22.40
N LEU A 454 -5.53 0.80 -22.76
CA LEU A 454 -5.64 -0.32 -21.83
C LEU A 454 -4.28 -0.65 -21.20
N VAL A 455 -3.25 -0.81 -22.03
CA VAL A 455 -1.90 -1.17 -21.58
C VAL A 455 -1.28 -0.03 -20.74
N PHE A 456 -1.48 1.21 -21.16
CA PHE A 456 -1.01 2.39 -20.43
C PHE A 456 -1.68 2.56 -19.07
N ALA A 457 -2.98 2.27 -18.97
CA ALA A 457 -3.73 2.29 -17.72
C ALA A 457 -3.13 1.32 -16.69
N VAL A 458 -2.78 0.10 -17.13
CA VAL A 458 -2.16 -0.92 -16.29
C VAL A 458 -0.80 -0.45 -15.78
N ASN A 459 0.08 0.02 -16.68
CA ASN A 459 1.39 0.58 -16.30
C ASN A 459 1.25 1.73 -15.30
N SER A 460 0.32 2.64 -15.58
CA SER A 460 0.07 3.79 -14.72
C SER A 460 -0.35 3.38 -13.31
N ALA A 461 -1.18 2.34 -13.16
CA ALA A 461 -1.60 1.78 -11.89
C ALA A 461 -0.46 1.03 -11.17
N VAL A 462 0.31 0.19 -11.86
CA VAL A 462 1.46 -0.55 -11.30
C VAL A 462 2.49 0.39 -10.69
N HIS A 463 2.89 1.41 -11.44
CA HIS A 463 3.84 2.42 -10.96
C HIS A 463 3.29 3.23 -9.78
N SER A 464 2.00 3.56 -9.80
CA SER A 464 1.33 4.25 -8.68
C SER A 464 1.26 3.39 -7.42
N TYR A 465 1.23 2.06 -7.57
CA TYR A 465 1.36 1.13 -6.45
C TYR A 465 2.79 1.12 -5.92
N LEU A 466 3.78 0.95 -6.79
CA LEU A 466 5.19 0.84 -6.42
C LEU A 466 5.70 2.06 -5.65
N ILE A 467 5.29 3.28 -6.03
CA ILE A 467 5.70 4.49 -5.28
C ILE A 467 5.14 4.52 -3.86
N VAL A 468 3.91 4.03 -3.66
CA VAL A 468 3.32 3.95 -2.32
C VAL A 468 4.00 2.86 -1.51
N ALA A 469 4.40 1.75 -2.14
CA ALA A 469 5.14 0.68 -1.49
C ALA A 469 6.57 1.08 -1.10
N TYR A 470 7.27 1.87 -1.93
CA TYR A 470 8.63 2.32 -1.64
C TYR A 470 8.71 3.56 -0.73
N ALA A 471 7.61 4.30 -0.59
CA ALA A 471 7.53 5.45 0.31
C ALA A 471 7.18 5.01 1.74
N GLU A 472 8.18 4.88 2.61
CA GLU A 472 8.02 4.53 4.03
C GLU A 472 8.39 5.70 4.96
N GLY A 473 7.76 5.77 6.14
CA GLY A 473 8.11 6.67 7.25
C GLY A 473 7.62 8.13 7.12
N ASP A 474 8.24 9.04 7.88
CA ASP A 474 7.81 10.45 8.01
C ASP A 474 8.07 11.31 6.76
N LYS A 475 8.76 10.77 5.73
CA LYS A 475 9.13 11.49 4.50
C LYS A 475 8.18 11.27 3.31
N VAL A 476 7.10 10.51 3.50
CA VAL A 476 6.17 10.09 2.42
C VAL A 476 5.68 11.27 1.55
N ALA A 477 5.35 12.42 2.15
CA ALA A 477 4.83 13.56 1.39
C ALA A 477 5.88 14.19 0.43
N GLN A 478 7.15 14.21 0.83
CA GLN A 478 8.25 14.79 0.04
C GLN A 478 8.62 13.86 -1.11
N THR A 479 8.83 12.58 -0.80
CA THR A 479 9.22 11.54 -1.75
C THR A 479 8.16 11.35 -2.85
N VAL A 480 6.89 11.36 -2.47
CA VAL A 480 5.78 11.28 -3.42
C VAL A 480 5.67 12.56 -4.27
N GLY A 481 6.10 13.71 -3.75
CA GLY A 481 6.15 14.99 -4.46
C GLY A 481 7.09 14.95 -5.67
N VAL A 482 8.31 14.44 -5.51
CA VAL A 482 9.30 14.28 -6.60
C VAL A 482 8.78 13.35 -7.69
N TYR A 483 8.15 12.24 -7.32
CA TYR A 483 7.53 11.32 -8.26
C TYR A 483 6.41 11.99 -9.10
N TYR A 484 5.54 12.79 -8.46
CA TYR A 484 4.49 13.51 -9.18
C TYR A 484 5.04 14.67 -10.03
N ALA A 485 6.12 15.32 -9.61
CA ALA A 485 6.82 16.32 -10.42
C ALA A 485 7.42 15.67 -11.68
N SER A 486 7.99 14.47 -11.55
CA SER A 486 8.55 13.70 -12.68
C SER A 486 7.49 13.35 -13.73
N ASN A 487 6.25 13.04 -13.29
CA ASN A 487 5.12 12.91 -14.21
C ASN A 487 4.89 14.22 -15.01
N ALA A 488 4.87 15.38 -14.35
CA ALA A 488 4.70 16.66 -15.05
C ALA A 488 5.86 16.96 -16.01
N VAL A 489 7.10 16.60 -15.66
CA VAL A 489 8.26 16.70 -16.57
C VAL A 489 8.06 15.83 -17.82
N GLY A 490 7.61 14.58 -17.66
CA GLY A 490 7.29 13.70 -18.79
C GLY A 490 6.24 14.28 -19.72
N ARG A 491 5.19 14.88 -19.16
CA ARG A 491 4.11 15.50 -19.94
C ARG A 491 4.56 16.75 -20.68
N LEU A 492 5.35 17.61 -20.01
CA LEU A 492 5.95 18.80 -20.60
C LEU A 492 6.86 18.44 -21.79
N THR A 493 7.79 17.51 -21.56
CA THR A 493 8.71 17.03 -22.60
C THR A 493 7.96 16.39 -23.76
N GLY A 494 6.98 15.53 -23.48
CA GLY A 494 6.13 14.91 -24.52
C GLY A 494 5.32 15.93 -25.33
N THR A 495 4.78 16.96 -24.69
CA THR A 495 3.99 18.02 -25.36
C THR A 495 4.86 18.87 -26.30
N LEU A 496 6.02 19.31 -25.83
CA LEU A 496 6.93 20.13 -26.64
C LEU A 496 7.55 19.31 -27.78
N ALA A 497 8.01 18.10 -27.49
CA ALA A 497 8.58 17.21 -28.49
C ALA A 497 7.54 16.85 -29.55
N SER A 498 6.28 16.58 -29.16
CA SER A 498 5.23 16.25 -30.12
C SER A 498 4.82 17.42 -31.00
N GLY A 499 4.76 18.64 -30.45
CA GLY A 499 4.54 19.85 -31.25
C GLY A 499 5.61 20.03 -32.32
N ALA A 500 6.88 19.82 -31.96
CA ALA A 500 8.00 19.91 -32.89
C ALA A 500 8.00 18.80 -33.95
N LEU A 501 7.82 17.54 -33.53
CA LEU A 501 7.77 16.39 -34.43
C LEU A 501 6.62 16.53 -35.43
N TYR A 502 5.42 16.83 -34.96
CA TYR A 502 4.25 16.97 -35.83
C TYR A 502 4.35 18.16 -36.80
N SER A 503 5.02 19.24 -36.41
CA SER A 503 5.09 20.47 -37.23
C SER A 503 6.27 20.51 -38.19
N TYR A 504 7.36 19.79 -37.89
CA TYR A 504 8.64 19.94 -38.60
C TYR A 504 9.19 18.65 -39.19
N VAL A 505 8.65 17.47 -38.87
CA VAL A 505 9.13 16.20 -39.43
C VAL A 505 8.25 15.75 -40.59
N GLY A 506 8.89 15.44 -41.71
CA GLY A 506 8.23 14.97 -42.93
C GLY A 506 7.59 16.09 -43.75
N THR A 507 6.81 15.69 -44.75
CA THR A 507 6.14 16.64 -45.67
C THR A 507 4.63 16.62 -45.51
N THR A 508 4.08 15.58 -44.87
CA THR A 508 2.66 15.39 -44.63
C THR A 508 2.35 15.31 -43.13
N VAL A 509 1.08 15.56 -42.75
CA VAL A 509 0.62 15.35 -41.36
C VAL A 509 0.68 13.88 -40.92
N VAL A 510 0.67 12.95 -41.89
CA VAL A 510 0.85 11.51 -41.65
C VAL A 510 2.28 11.24 -41.20
N ASP A 511 3.28 11.83 -41.87
CA ASP A 511 4.69 11.71 -41.49
C ASP A 511 4.93 12.28 -40.09
N GLY A 512 4.39 13.47 -39.82
CA GLY A 512 4.51 14.14 -38.52
C GLY A 512 3.86 13.34 -37.39
N PHE A 513 2.66 12.80 -37.60
CA PHE A 513 1.99 11.96 -36.60
C PHE A 513 2.67 10.59 -36.42
N GLY A 514 3.15 9.99 -37.51
CA GLY A 514 3.93 8.75 -37.48
C GLY A 514 5.23 8.92 -36.69
N ALA A 515 5.95 10.03 -36.88
CA ALA A 515 7.17 10.35 -36.13
C ALA A 515 6.90 10.47 -34.61
N CYS A 516 5.80 11.12 -34.23
CA CYS A 516 5.34 11.19 -32.83
C CYS A 516 5.14 9.80 -32.21
N LEU A 517 4.57 8.84 -32.96
CA LEU A 517 4.37 7.46 -32.51
C LEU A 517 5.69 6.69 -32.40
N MET A 518 6.64 6.90 -33.32
CA MET A 518 7.96 6.27 -33.25
C MET A 518 8.76 6.74 -32.03
N VAL A 519 8.74 8.04 -31.73
CA VAL A 519 9.39 8.59 -30.52
C VAL A 519 8.65 8.14 -29.26
N SER A 520 7.32 8.00 -29.31
CA SER A 520 6.53 7.40 -28.22
C SER A 520 6.97 5.97 -27.91
N CYS A 521 7.23 5.15 -28.93
CA CYS A 521 7.81 3.81 -28.78
C CYS A 521 9.18 3.86 -28.07
N ALA A 522 10.07 4.77 -28.48
CA ALA A 522 11.38 4.92 -27.85
C ALA A 522 11.26 5.29 -26.36
N PHE A 523 10.35 6.21 -26.01
CA PHE A 523 10.10 6.59 -24.61
C PHE A 523 9.57 5.41 -23.78
N ALA A 524 8.60 4.65 -24.31
CA ALA A 524 8.12 3.44 -23.64
C ALA A 524 9.23 2.38 -23.47
N ALA A 525 10.15 2.26 -24.43
CA ALA A 525 11.27 1.32 -24.37
C ALA A 525 12.29 1.74 -23.30
N ILE A 526 12.60 3.04 -23.22
CA ILE A 526 13.46 3.58 -22.16
C ILE A 526 12.82 3.34 -20.78
N SER A 527 11.51 3.56 -20.63
CA SER A 527 10.80 3.27 -19.37
C SER A 527 10.94 1.80 -18.96
N THR A 528 10.80 0.88 -19.92
CA THR A 528 11.00 -0.57 -19.72
C THR A 528 12.41 -0.87 -19.19
N VAL A 529 13.44 -0.31 -19.83
CA VAL A 529 14.84 -0.52 -19.43
C VAL A 529 15.10 0.05 -18.03
N VAL A 530 14.58 1.25 -17.73
CA VAL A 530 14.74 1.88 -16.42
C VAL A 530 14.09 1.03 -15.32
N ASP A 531 12.91 0.45 -15.56
CA ASP A 531 12.21 -0.40 -14.57
C ASP A 531 13.00 -1.68 -14.20
N LEU A 532 13.89 -2.18 -15.08
CA LEU A 532 14.73 -3.36 -14.79
C LEU A 532 15.74 -3.11 -13.65
N PHE A 533 16.13 -1.84 -13.44
CA PHE A 533 17.10 -1.44 -12.41
C PHE A 533 16.51 -1.35 -10.99
N LEU A 534 15.20 -1.60 -10.80
CA LEU A 534 14.63 -1.65 -9.45
C LEU A 534 15.26 -2.77 -8.61
N HIS A 535 15.63 -2.46 -7.36
CA HIS A 535 16.22 -3.39 -6.40
C HIS A 535 15.16 -4.03 -5.48
N GLU A 536 15.36 -5.29 -5.10
CA GLU A 536 14.51 -6.02 -4.13
C GLU A 536 15.26 -6.22 -2.81
N GLU A 537 14.71 -5.75 -1.69
CA GLU A 537 15.34 -5.87 -0.36
C GLU A 537 15.08 -7.25 0.32
N SER A 538 16.13 -7.83 0.92
CA SER A 538 16.09 -8.90 1.96
C SER A 538 17.51 -9.16 2.52
N GLY A 539 17.76 -9.07 3.84
CA GLY A 539 19.14 -9.32 4.35
C GLY A 539 19.40 -9.43 5.87
N ALA A 540 18.44 -9.79 6.74
CA ALA A 540 18.71 -9.87 8.19
C ALA A 540 19.70 -10.99 8.59
N SER A 541 19.49 -12.23 8.13
CA SER A 541 20.26 -13.39 8.59
C SER A 541 21.73 -13.43 8.15
N GLY A 542 22.07 -12.81 7.01
CA GLY A 542 23.45 -12.76 6.52
C GLY A 542 24.37 -11.89 7.37
N ARG A 543 23.84 -10.79 7.94
CA ARG A 543 24.63 -9.86 8.77
C ARG A 543 25.01 -10.48 10.11
N LEU A 544 24.09 -11.19 10.77
CA LEU A 544 24.40 -11.86 12.04
C LEU A 544 25.37 -13.03 11.85
N ALA A 545 25.20 -13.80 10.77
CA ALA A 545 26.14 -14.85 10.41
C ALA A 545 27.56 -14.31 10.20
N LEU A 546 27.69 -13.15 9.56
CA LEU A 546 28.98 -12.46 9.41
C LEU A 546 29.58 -12.08 10.77
N ARG A 547 28.81 -11.44 11.67
CA ARG A 547 29.28 -11.08 13.01
C ARG A 547 29.83 -12.30 13.75
N ILE A 548 29.04 -13.38 13.81
CA ILE A 548 29.41 -14.62 14.52
C ILE A 548 30.62 -15.30 13.87
N ALA A 549 30.65 -15.41 12.54
CA ALA A 549 31.78 -16.01 11.84
C ALA A 549 33.08 -15.23 12.08
N PHE A 550 33.01 -13.90 12.10
CA PHE A 550 34.15 -13.05 12.37
C PHE A 550 34.62 -13.15 13.83
N ASP A 551 33.72 -13.30 14.79
CA ASP A 551 34.09 -13.40 16.20
C ASP A 551 34.66 -14.79 16.57
N GLU A 552 34.24 -15.86 15.88
CA GLU A 552 34.44 -17.24 16.37
C GLU A 552 35.09 -18.21 15.39
N GLN A 553 35.13 -17.92 14.09
CA GLN A 553 35.54 -18.91 13.06
C GLN A 553 36.66 -18.41 12.13
N GLN A 554 37.34 -17.32 12.46
CA GLN A 554 38.44 -16.78 11.64
C GLN A 554 39.59 -17.77 11.45
N ASP A 555 39.83 -18.66 12.42
CA ASP A 555 40.86 -19.70 12.32
C ASP A 555 40.44 -20.87 11.41
N VAL A 556 39.16 -20.94 11.00
CA VAL A 556 38.61 -22.04 10.18
C VAL A 556 38.37 -21.59 8.75
N PHE A 557 37.81 -20.40 8.55
CA PHE A 557 37.60 -19.84 7.22
C PHE A 557 37.68 -18.31 7.25
N GLN A 558 38.08 -17.73 6.12
CA GLN A 558 38.11 -16.29 5.94
C GLN A 558 36.90 -15.84 5.12
N VAL A 559 36.19 -14.80 5.58
CA VAL A 559 35.18 -14.13 4.76
C VAL A 559 35.90 -13.24 3.75
N VAL A 560 35.82 -13.61 2.48
CA VAL A 560 36.52 -12.92 1.38
C VAL A 560 35.63 -11.88 0.70
N HIS A 561 34.31 -12.10 0.68
CA HIS A 561 33.38 -11.22 -0.03
C HIS A 561 31.98 -11.24 0.59
N ILE A 562 31.29 -10.10 0.55
CA ILE A 562 29.88 -9.96 0.93
C ILE A 562 29.11 -9.40 -0.26
N ASN A 563 28.17 -10.19 -0.79
CA ASN A 563 27.29 -9.75 -1.87
C ASN A 563 25.98 -9.23 -1.31
N GLU A 564 25.85 -7.92 -1.19
CA GLU A 564 24.65 -7.26 -0.69
C GLU A 564 24.16 -6.24 -1.73
N PRO A 565 22.90 -6.32 -2.20
CA PRO A 565 22.35 -5.35 -3.16
C PRO A 565 22.19 -3.92 -2.60
N SER A 566 22.30 -3.75 -1.28
CA SER A 566 22.25 -2.45 -0.62
C SER A 566 23.56 -1.67 -0.75
N PRO A 567 23.53 -0.32 -0.82
CA PRO A 567 24.74 0.49 -0.87
C PRO A 567 25.72 0.16 0.25
N ILE A 568 27.00 0.16 -0.06
CA ILE A 568 28.02 -0.37 0.83
C ILE A 568 28.12 0.35 2.18
N GLU A 569 27.92 1.67 2.19
CA GLU A 569 27.90 2.47 3.42
C GLU A 569 26.71 2.08 4.31
N SER A 570 25.56 1.78 3.68
CA SER A 570 24.38 1.31 4.40
C SER A 570 24.61 -0.09 4.96
N THR A 571 25.24 -0.97 4.18
CA THR A 571 25.59 -2.33 4.60
C THR A 571 26.56 -2.29 5.79
N ALA A 572 27.64 -1.50 5.72
CA ALA A 572 28.57 -1.29 6.82
C ALA A 572 27.86 -0.78 8.08
N TYR A 573 27.00 0.24 7.95
CA TYR A 573 26.22 0.78 9.06
C TYR A 573 25.28 -0.27 9.69
N LEU A 574 24.56 -1.05 8.88
CA LEU A 574 23.65 -2.09 9.35
C LEU A 574 24.37 -3.31 9.92
N ILE A 575 25.61 -3.57 9.50
CA ILE A 575 26.47 -4.57 10.15
C ILE A 575 26.95 -4.05 11.52
N LYS A 576 27.24 -2.75 11.69
CA LYS A 576 27.65 -2.17 12.97
C LYS A 576 26.50 -2.05 13.97
N TYR A 577 25.33 -1.56 13.55
CA TYR A 577 24.22 -1.22 14.45
C TYR A 577 23.00 -2.11 14.20
N ASP A 578 22.58 -2.87 15.22
CA ASP A 578 21.36 -3.70 15.18
C ASP A 578 20.40 -3.34 16.32
N SER A 579 19.10 -3.28 16.02
CA SER A 579 18.05 -2.87 16.98
C SER A 579 17.76 -3.91 18.06
N VAL A 580 18.03 -5.20 17.79
CA VAL A 580 17.77 -6.32 18.72
C VAL A 580 19.09 -6.77 19.34
N HIS A 581 20.11 -6.98 18.51
CA HIS A 581 21.39 -7.56 18.90
C HIS A 581 22.43 -6.52 19.33
N GLY A 582 22.06 -5.23 19.31
CA GLY A 582 22.91 -4.14 19.75
C GLY A 582 24.01 -3.75 18.74
N THR A 583 24.91 -2.89 19.22
CA THR A 583 26.06 -2.42 18.44
C THR A 583 27.16 -3.47 18.49
N TRP A 584 27.70 -3.84 17.34
CA TRP A 584 28.84 -4.75 17.26
C TRP A 584 30.13 -4.04 17.69
N GLU A 585 30.96 -4.74 18.47
CA GLU A 585 32.13 -4.13 19.11
C GLU A 585 33.22 -3.75 18.09
N HIS A 586 33.33 -4.47 16.98
CA HIS A 586 34.29 -4.19 15.92
C HIS A 586 33.92 -2.97 15.09
N GLU A 587 34.91 -2.19 14.69
CA GLU A 587 34.72 -1.09 13.76
C GLU A 587 34.41 -1.62 12.35
N VAL A 588 33.41 -1.00 11.71
CA VAL A 588 32.95 -1.36 10.37
C VAL A 588 32.84 -0.09 9.55
N GLU A 589 33.68 0.01 8.54
CA GLU A 589 33.73 1.18 7.67
C GLU A 589 33.58 0.77 6.21
N ALA A 590 33.01 1.68 5.40
CA ALA A 590 33.05 1.57 3.96
C ALA A 590 34.21 2.42 3.42
N VAL A 591 35.21 1.77 2.82
CA VAL A 591 36.42 2.42 2.30
C VAL A 591 36.66 1.94 0.87
N ASP A 592 36.81 2.87 -0.08
CA ASP A 592 37.10 2.58 -1.50
C ASP A 592 36.15 1.56 -2.17
N GLY A 593 34.86 1.62 -1.82
CA GLY A 593 33.86 0.67 -2.35
C GLY A 593 33.97 -0.72 -1.74
N LYS A 594 34.58 -0.84 -0.55
CA LYS A 594 34.75 -2.09 0.20
C LYS A 594 34.30 -1.96 1.65
N ILE A 595 33.79 -3.05 2.24
CA ILE A 595 33.50 -3.11 3.68
C ILE A 595 34.78 -3.55 4.38
N VAL A 596 35.34 -2.67 5.20
CA VAL A 596 36.53 -2.95 6.01
C VAL A 596 36.06 -3.17 7.44
N ILE A 597 36.10 -4.43 7.87
CA ILE A 597 36.04 -4.85 9.27
C ILE A 597 37.47 -5.26 9.58
N THR A 598 38.26 -4.40 10.21
CA THR A 598 39.73 -4.53 10.40
C THR A 598 40.40 -5.70 9.66
N ARG A 599 40.85 -5.41 8.42
CA ARG A 599 41.47 -6.23 7.34
C ARG A 599 40.53 -6.90 6.30
N LYS A 600 40.65 -6.29 5.11
CA LYS A 600 40.69 -6.83 3.73
C LYS A 600 39.41 -6.83 2.89
N ASP A 601 39.69 -6.76 1.59
CA ASP A 601 38.98 -6.12 0.49
C ASP A 601 37.71 -6.82 -0.04
N GLY A 602 36.67 -6.06 -0.44
CA GLY A 602 35.57 -6.57 -1.27
C GLY A 602 35.08 -5.54 -2.31
N SER A 603 35.20 -5.84 -3.60
CA SER A 603 34.75 -5.00 -4.73
C SER A 603 33.48 -5.54 -5.40
N GLU A 604 32.68 -4.65 -5.99
CA GLU A 604 31.49 -4.98 -6.79
C GLU A 604 31.84 -5.46 -8.21
N THR A 605 30.98 -6.34 -8.74
CA THR A 605 31.12 -7.25 -9.90
C THR A 605 32.01 -8.47 -9.64
N VAL A 606 31.37 -9.55 -9.18
CA VAL A 606 32.13 -10.69 -8.65
C VAL A 606 32.20 -11.85 -9.64
N ASP A 607 33.40 -12.01 -10.20
CA ASP A 607 33.88 -13.29 -10.67
C ASP A 607 34.46 -14.05 -9.46
N TRP A 608 33.64 -14.92 -8.86
CA TRP A 608 33.95 -15.66 -7.63
C TRP A 608 35.23 -16.49 -7.75
N ALA A 609 35.48 -17.05 -8.94
CA ALA A 609 36.69 -17.81 -9.26
C ALA A 609 37.93 -16.94 -9.18
N SER A 610 37.87 -15.71 -9.73
CA SER A 610 38.99 -14.76 -9.67
C SER A 610 39.32 -14.28 -8.25
N MET A 611 38.33 -14.32 -7.34
CA MET A 611 38.48 -13.91 -5.94
C MET A 611 38.84 -15.07 -5.00
N GLY A 612 38.92 -16.31 -5.50
CA GLY A 612 39.25 -17.50 -4.71
C GLY A 612 38.15 -17.94 -3.75
N VAL A 613 36.88 -17.62 -4.03
CA VAL A 613 35.75 -18.04 -3.18
C VAL A 613 35.38 -19.49 -3.48
N GLU A 614 35.72 -20.40 -2.56
CA GLU A 614 35.48 -21.84 -2.71
C GLU A 614 34.19 -22.32 -2.03
N LEU A 615 33.71 -21.59 -1.01
CA LEU A 615 32.54 -21.93 -0.20
C LEU A 615 31.60 -20.72 -0.10
N MET A 616 30.34 -20.90 -0.52
CA MET A 616 29.32 -19.85 -0.49
C MET A 616 28.33 -20.08 0.64
N LEU A 617 28.02 -19.02 1.40
CA LEU A 617 26.88 -18.98 2.32
C LEU A 617 25.74 -18.18 1.68
N GLU A 618 24.67 -18.86 1.29
CA GLU A 618 23.53 -18.27 0.59
C GLU A 618 22.40 -17.90 1.58
N CYS A 619 22.27 -16.59 1.85
CA CYS A 619 21.33 -16.02 2.82
C CYS A 619 20.23 -15.11 2.21
N SER A 620 20.12 -15.02 0.88
CA SER A 620 19.12 -14.15 0.23
C SER A 620 17.70 -14.72 0.29
N GLY A 621 17.57 -16.03 0.47
CA GLY A 621 16.30 -16.75 0.40
C GLY A 621 15.70 -16.85 -1.00
N LYS A 622 16.44 -16.45 -2.05
CA LYS A 622 16.00 -16.52 -3.46
C LYS A 622 16.44 -17.81 -4.17
N PHE A 623 17.63 -18.31 -3.85
CA PHE A 623 18.25 -19.47 -4.49
C PHE A 623 17.95 -20.74 -3.68
N LEU A 624 16.73 -21.27 -3.82
CA LEU A 624 16.21 -22.40 -3.03
C LEU A 624 15.94 -23.66 -3.88
N ASP A 625 16.60 -23.81 -5.01
CA ASP A 625 16.56 -25.00 -5.88
C ASP A 625 17.93 -25.21 -6.53
N ARG A 626 18.29 -26.46 -6.87
CA ARG A 626 19.64 -26.78 -7.37
C ARG A 626 19.95 -26.04 -8.68
N ALA A 627 18.97 -25.92 -9.58
CA ALA A 627 19.15 -25.24 -10.86
C ALA A 627 19.55 -23.77 -10.69
N LYS A 628 18.96 -23.07 -9.71
CA LYS A 628 19.33 -21.70 -9.36
C LYS A 628 20.69 -21.59 -8.65
N LEU A 629 21.15 -22.65 -7.99
CA LEU A 629 22.46 -22.70 -7.34
C LEU A 629 23.59 -23.06 -8.31
N GLN A 630 23.26 -23.73 -9.42
CA GLN A 630 24.22 -24.17 -10.45
C GLN A 630 25.19 -23.06 -10.94
N PRO A 631 24.74 -21.81 -11.19
CA PRO A 631 25.62 -20.74 -11.62
C PRO A 631 26.74 -20.39 -10.62
N PHE A 632 26.59 -20.71 -9.34
CA PHE A 632 27.66 -20.51 -8.36
C PHE A 632 28.81 -21.51 -8.58
N PHE A 633 28.49 -22.76 -8.90
CA PHE A 633 29.49 -23.79 -9.20
C PHE A 633 30.21 -23.53 -10.51
N GLU A 634 29.48 -23.10 -11.55
CA GLU A 634 30.05 -22.71 -12.85
C GLU A 634 31.04 -21.55 -12.74
N ARG A 635 30.92 -20.75 -11.68
CA ARG A 635 31.80 -19.59 -11.39
C ARG A 635 32.84 -19.88 -10.31
N GLY A 636 33.11 -21.14 -10.00
CA GLY A 636 34.27 -21.54 -9.18
C GLY A 636 33.97 -21.93 -7.73
N CYS A 637 32.75 -21.75 -7.21
CA CYS A 637 32.40 -22.28 -5.90
C CYS A 637 32.43 -23.81 -5.91
N LYS A 638 33.08 -24.43 -4.92
CA LYS A 638 33.12 -25.89 -4.76
C LYS A 638 31.95 -26.43 -3.94
N LYS A 639 31.48 -25.63 -2.98
CA LYS A 639 30.43 -25.98 -2.00
C LYS A 639 29.50 -24.80 -1.73
N VAL A 640 28.24 -25.07 -1.42
CA VAL A 640 27.25 -24.06 -1.03
C VAL A 640 26.46 -24.49 0.20
N VAL A 641 26.41 -23.62 1.21
CA VAL A 641 25.55 -23.76 2.39
C VAL A 641 24.38 -22.78 2.26
N VAL A 642 23.15 -23.28 2.33
CA VAL A 642 21.94 -22.46 2.17
C VAL A 642 21.25 -22.25 3.52
N SER A 643 20.86 -21.01 3.82
CA SER A 643 20.18 -20.61 5.06
C SER A 643 18.69 -21.00 5.12
N ALA A 644 18.24 -21.91 4.26
CA ALA A 644 16.86 -22.38 4.21
C ALA A 644 16.78 -23.70 3.44
N PRO A 645 15.73 -24.51 3.69
CA PRO A 645 15.53 -25.76 2.96
C PRO A 645 15.42 -25.55 1.45
N VAL A 646 16.23 -26.30 0.69
CA VAL A 646 16.21 -26.34 -0.77
C VAL A 646 15.13 -27.30 -1.24
N LYS A 647 14.31 -26.85 -2.19
CA LYS A 647 13.20 -27.64 -2.75
C LYS A 647 13.67 -28.30 -4.03
N ASP A 648 13.91 -29.59 -3.99
CA ASP A 648 14.40 -30.36 -5.13
C ASP A 648 13.82 -31.78 -5.14
N PRO A 649 13.57 -32.39 -6.32
CA PRO A 649 13.19 -33.80 -6.42
C PRO A 649 14.19 -34.76 -5.77
N SER A 650 15.48 -34.44 -5.82
CA SER A 650 16.53 -35.18 -5.10
C SER A 650 16.85 -34.43 -3.79
N PRO A 651 16.54 -35.02 -2.62
CA PRO A 651 16.66 -34.31 -1.35
C PRO A 651 18.09 -33.82 -1.12
N VAL A 652 18.22 -32.53 -0.85
CA VAL A 652 19.47 -31.91 -0.39
C VAL A 652 19.60 -32.16 1.11
N LEU A 653 20.80 -32.54 1.58
CA LEU A 653 21.02 -32.83 2.99
C LEU A 653 20.69 -31.60 3.86
N ASN A 654 19.74 -31.81 4.77
CA ASN A 654 19.23 -30.78 5.66
C ASN A 654 19.79 -31.02 7.07
N ILE A 655 20.69 -30.15 7.50
CA ILE A 655 21.53 -30.39 8.68
C ILE A 655 21.04 -29.55 9.85
N VAL A 656 20.84 -30.23 10.99
CA VAL A 656 20.80 -29.64 12.32
C VAL A 656 22.06 -30.08 13.04
N TYR A 657 22.95 -29.14 13.33
CA TYR A 657 24.25 -29.46 13.91
C TYR A 657 24.11 -30.07 15.31
N GLY A 658 24.82 -31.17 15.58
CA GLY A 658 24.68 -31.95 16.80
C GLY A 658 23.51 -32.94 16.81
N ILE A 659 22.72 -33.02 15.73
CA ILE A 659 21.63 -34.00 15.59
C ILE A 659 21.88 -34.99 14.46
N ASN A 660 22.19 -34.49 13.25
CA ASN A 660 22.40 -35.32 12.06
C ASN A 660 23.56 -34.86 11.17
N HIS A 661 24.40 -33.96 11.68
CA HIS A 661 25.57 -33.43 10.99
C HIS A 661 26.59 -34.49 10.55
N GLU A 662 26.64 -35.61 11.25
CA GLU A 662 27.48 -36.77 10.94
C GLU A 662 27.07 -37.50 9.64
N LEU A 663 25.87 -37.22 9.10
CA LEU A 663 25.44 -37.70 7.80
C LEU A 663 26.10 -36.96 6.63
N TYR A 664 26.84 -35.87 6.90
CA TYR A 664 27.51 -35.09 5.88
C TYR A 664 28.66 -35.87 5.24
N GLU A 665 28.56 -36.09 3.94
CA GLU A 665 29.58 -36.75 3.13
C GLU A 665 30.24 -35.74 2.20
N ALA A 666 31.45 -35.28 2.54
CA ALA A 666 32.16 -34.25 1.78
C ALA A 666 32.35 -34.58 0.29
N ALA A 667 32.42 -35.85 -0.09
CA ALA A 667 32.54 -36.28 -1.48
C ALA A 667 31.26 -36.05 -2.30
N ASN A 668 30.08 -36.15 -1.68
CA ASN A 668 28.78 -36.17 -2.37
C ASN A 668 27.97 -34.89 -2.12
N ASP A 669 28.08 -34.33 -0.92
CA ASP A 669 27.25 -33.21 -0.48
C ASP A 669 27.89 -31.87 -0.86
N HIS A 670 27.66 -31.46 -2.11
CA HIS A 670 28.11 -30.15 -2.62
C HIS A 670 27.19 -28.99 -2.22
N ILE A 671 25.94 -29.30 -1.92
CA ILE A 671 24.95 -28.36 -1.42
C ILE A 671 24.43 -28.95 -0.12
N VAL A 672 24.45 -28.17 0.96
CA VAL A 672 23.80 -28.51 2.23
C VAL A 672 22.97 -27.33 2.70
N THR A 673 22.00 -27.60 3.58
CA THR A 673 21.15 -26.54 4.15
C THR A 673 21.21 -26.57 5.66
N ALA A 674 21.16 -25.40 6.30
CA ALA A 674 21.16 -25.25 7.76
C ALA A 674 19.75 -25.34 8.38
N ALA A 675 18.82 -26.03 7.70
CA ALA A 675 17.40 -26.11 8.07
C ALA A 675 16.74 -24.74 8.32
N SER A 676 15.68 -24.73 9.14
CA SER A 676 15.02 -23.51 9.61
C SER A 676 15.27 -23.30 11.11
N CYS A 677 15.07 -22.08 11.61
CA CYS A 677 15.19 -21.77 13.03
C CYS A 677 14.31 -22.68 13.91
N THR A 678 13.04 -22.86 13.55
CA THR A 678 12.12 -23.76 14.27
C THR A 678 12.56 -25.23 14.19
N THR A 679 13.07 -25.70 13.04
CA THR A 679 13.60 -27.08 12.94
C THR A 679 14.80 -27.30 13.86
N ASN A 680 15.71 -26.31 13.93
CA ASN A 680 16.88 -26.37 14.80
C ASN A 680 16.48 -26.38 16.29
N CYS A 681 15.43 -25.66 16.68
CA CYS A 681 14.87 -25.70 18.04
C CYS A 681 14.20 -27.05 18.36
N LEU A 682 13.41 -27.57 17.42
CA LEU A 682 12.57 -28.74 17.64
C LEU A 682 13.32 -30.07 17.58
N ALA A 683 14.33 -30.21 16.71
CA ALA A 683 15.02 -31.49 16.50
C ALA A 683 15.71 -32.06 17.76
N PRO A 684 16.42 -31.25 18.57
CA PRO A 684 16.94 -31.70 19.86
C PRO A 684 15.86 -32.20 20.83
N VAL A 685 14.72 -31.51 20.89
CA VAL A 685 13.59 -31.91 21.74
C VAL A 685 13.03 -33.26 21.31
N VAL A 686 12.78 -33.41 20.00
CA VAL A 686 12.29 -34.66 19.40
C VAL A 686 13.26 -35.80 19.65
N LYS A 687 14.57 -35.58 19.50
CA LYS A 687 15.59 -36.62 19.73
C LYS A 687 15.49 -37.22 21.14
N VAL A 688 15.45 -36.37 22.17
CA VAL A 688 15.39 -36.84 23.57
C VAL A 688 14.12 -37.65 23.83
N VAL A 689 12.95 -37.13 23.40
CA VAL A 689 11.67 -37.81 23.63
C VAL A 689 11.58 -39.11 22.84
N LEU A 690 12.01 -39.10 21.58
CA LEU A 690 11.99 -40.27 20.71
C LEU A 690 12.87 -41.39 21.25
N ASP A 691 14.11 -41.07 21.63
CA ASP A 691 15.10 -42.06 22.07
C ASP A 691 14.73 -42.66 23.45
N LYS A 692 14.13 -41.87 24.35
CA LYS A 692 13.93 -42.25 25.76
C LYS A 692 12.50 -42.70 26.11
N LEU A 693 11.50 -42.13 25.44
CA LEU A 693 10.08 -42.37 25.69
C LEU A 693 9.35 -42.98 24.48
N GLY A 694 9.87 -42.75 23.27
CA GLY A 694 9.24 -43.11 22.01
C GLY A 694 8.03 -42.23 21.71
N ILE A 695 7.88 -41.80 20.45
CA ILE A 695 6.75 -40.95 20.01
C ILE A 695 5.75 -41.77 19.19
N VAL A 696 4.47 -41.66 19.54
CA VAL A 696 3.34 -42.20 18.77
C VAL A 696 2.85 -41.14 17.79
N HIS A 697 2.42 -39.98 18.29
CA HIS A 697 2.00 -38.82 17.50
C HIS A 697 2.44 -37.52 18.17
N GLY A 698 2.39 -36.41 17.45
CA GLY A 698 2.64 -35.10 18.05
C GLY A 698 2.12 -33.91 17.24
N CYS A 699 1.85 -32.84 17.97
CA CYS A 699 1.40 -31.56 17.44
C CYS A 699 2.32 -30.44 17.93
N ILE A 700 2.73 -29.57 17.02
CA ILE A 700 3.67 -28.48 17.30
C ILE A 700 2.99 -27.14 17.01
N THR A 701 3.12 -26.18 17.93
CA THR A 701 2.78 -24.78 17.67
C THR A 701 3.98 -23.90 18.00
N THR A 702 4.50 -23.13 17.05
CA THR A 702 5.60 -22.19 17.34
C THR A 702 5.12 -20.75 17.24
N THR A 703 5.57 -19.88 18.14
CA THR A 703 5.55 -18.45 17.82
C THR A 703 6.68 -18.16 16.83
N VAL A 704 6.47 -17.25 15.89
CA VAL A 704 7.51 -16.82 14.95
C VAL A 704 7.54 -15.31 14.90
N VAL A 705 8.71 -14.75 15.12
CA VAL A 705 8.94 -13.32 15.00
C VAL A 705 9.57 -13.03 13.65
N ASP A 706 8.84 -12.31 12.78
CA ASP A 706 9.30 -11.94 11.45
C ASP A 706 8.40 -10.81 10.89
N ALA A 707 8.95 -9.99 10.01
CA ALA A 707 8.25 -8.87 9.40
C ALA A 707 7.03 -9.35 8.58
N PRO A 708 6.03 -8.46 8.39
CA PRO A 708 4.92 -8.73 7.47
C PRO A 708 5.48 -9.05 6.09
N ASN A 709 5.12 -10.20 5.54
CA ASN A 709 5.62 -10.63 4.25
C ASN A 709 4.51 -10.51 3.21
N SER A 710 4.43 -9.33 2.58
CA SER A 710 3.46 -9.02 1.53
C SER A 710 3.62 -9.86 0.25
N LYS A 711 4.72 -10.62 0.11
CA LYS A 711 5.03 -11.46 -1.04
C LYS A 711 4.50 -12.90 -0.89
N LYS A 712 4.01 -13.30 0.29
CA LYS A 712 3.48 -14.66 0.53
C LYS A 712 1.98 -14.71 0.23
N THR A 713 1.52 -15.81 -0.36
CA THR A 713 0.09 -16.08 -0.64
C THR A 713 -0.78 -16.14 0.61
N ASP A 714 -0.17 -16.33 1.77
CA ASP A 714 -0.84 -16.33 3.06
C ASP A 714 -1.25 -14.90 3.46
N LEU A 715 -2.53 -14.58 3.24
CA LEU A 715 -3.14 -13.28 3.56
C LEU A 715 -3.01 -12.91 5.04
N ARG A 716 -2.89 -13.88 5.96
CA ARG A 716 -2.71 -13.60 7.39
C ARG A 716 -1.32 -13.00 7.65
N ARG A 717 -0.30 -13.43 6.90
CA ARG A 717 1.09 -12.91 6.99
C ARG A 717 1.28 -11.52 6.40
N ALA A 718 0.30 -11.03 5.63
CA ALA A 718 0.30 -9.67 5.09
C ALA A 718 -0.34 -8.64 6.04
N ARG A 719 -0.98 -9.09 7.13
CA ARG A 719 -1.56 -8.21 8.16
C ARG A 719 -0.44 -7.62 9.02
N SER A 720 -0.71 -6.49 9.68
CA SER A 720 0.29 -5.79 10.50
C SER A 720 0.84 -6.72 11.59
N ALA A 721 2.14 -6.98 11.56
CA ALA A 721 2.82 -7.80 12.56
C ALA A 721 2.87 -7.12 13.94
N LEU A 722 2.72 -5.79 14.00
CA LEU A 722 2.82 -5.02 15.26
C LEU A 722 1.62 -5.20 16.20
N VAL A 723 0.47 -5.68 15.70
CA VAL A 723 -0.78 -5.70 16.47
C VAL A 723 -1.60 -6.97 16.27
N ASN A 724 -1.06 -8.00 15.60
CA ASN A 724 -1.79 -9.24 15.34
C ASN A 724 -1.03 -10.47 15.81
N LEU A 725 -1.78 -11.44 16.32
CA LEU A 725 -1.39 -12.84 16.38
C LEU A 725 -1.87 -13.50 15.08
N ALA A 726 -0.96 -13.85 14.17
CA ALA A 726 -1.32 -14.33 12.83
C ALA A 726 -0.96 -15.82 12.64
N PRO A 727 -1.97 -16.73 12.64
CA PRO A 727 -1.71 -18.15 12.42
C PRO A 727 -1.28 -18.43 10.98
N THR A 728 -0.28 -19.30 10.80
CA THR A 728 0.29 -19.70 9.51
C THR A 728 0.76 -21.16 9.54
N SER A 729 0.98 -21.73 8.35
CA SER A 729 1.58 -23.07 8.23
C SER A 729 3.09 -23.01 8.49
N THR A 730 3.65 -24.11 8.98
CA THR A 730 5.09 -24.28 9.16
C THR A 730 5.54 -25.60 8.53
N GLY A 731 6.69 -25.58 7.85
CA GLY A 731 7.29 -26.79 7.26
C GLY A 731 8.12 -27.61 8.26
N SER A 732 8.21 -27.17 9.52
CA SER A 732 9.16 -27.71 10.50
C SER A 732 8.88 -29.17 10.82
N ALA A 733 7.61 -29.57 10.95
CA ALA A 733 7.24 -30.97 11.18
C ALA A 733 7.65 -31.87 10.01
N THR A 734 7.49 -31.41 8.76
CA THR A 734 7.96 -32.11 7.57
C THR A 734 9.49 -32.24 7.57
N ALA A 735 10.21 -31.19 7.98
CA ALA A 735 11.67 -31.23 8.09
C ALA A 735 12.15 -32.20 9.18
N ILE A 736 11.47 -32.28 10.32
CA ILE A 736 11.75 -33.28 11.36
C ILE A 736 11.60 -34.69 10.81
N ALA A 737 10.57 -34.97 10.00
CA ALA A 737 10.41 -36.28 9.37
C ALA A 737 11.51 -36.63 8.36
N LEU A 738 12.24 -35.64 7.83
CA LEU A 738 13.44 -35.89 7.01
C LEU A 738 14.65 -36.26 7.87
N ILE A 739 14.74 -35.72 9.09
CA ILE A 739 15.82 -36.00 10.04
C ILE A 739 15.57 -37.32 10.79
N PHE A 740 14.31 -37.59 11.17
CA PHE A 740 13.87 -38.79 11.87
C PHE A 740 12.79 -39.50 11.03
N PRO A 741 13.18 -40.35 10.06
CA PRO A 741 12.25 -40.97 9.12
C PRO A 741 11.12 -41.78 9.76
N GLU A 742 11.35 -42.36 10.94
CA GLU A 742 10.34 -43.09 11.73
C GLU A 742 9.16 -42.23 12.23
N LEU A 743 9.30 -40.90 12.14
CA LEU A 743 8.27 -39.92 12.47
C LEU A 743 7.50 -39.40 11.24
N LYS A 744 7.77 -39.94 10.05
CA LYS A 744 7.04 -39.58 8.83
C LYS A 744 5.53 -39.83 9.00
N GLY A 745 4.76 -38.75 8.89
CA GLY A 745 3.30 -38.77 9.06
C GLY A 745 2.79 -38.75 10.50
N LYS A 746 3.69 -38.76 11.51
CA LYS A 746 3.31 -38.77 12.93
C LYS A 746 3.28 -37.38 13.57
N LEU A 747 3.99 -36.41 12.99
CA LEU A 747 4.08 -35.04 13.48
C LEU A 747 3.45 -34.05 12.50
N ASN A 748 2.75 -33.05 13.04
CA ASN A 748 2.28 -31.90 12.29
C ASN A 748 2.36 -30.63 13.15
N GLY A 749 2.24 -29.45 12.54
CA GLY A 749 2.27 -28.22 13.32
C GLY A 749 1.86 -26.95 12.58
N LEU A 750 1.62 -25.93 13.39
CA LEU A 750 1.28 -24.57 12.96
C LEU A 750 2.25 -23.57 13.58
N ALA A 751 2.21 -22.35 13.08
CA ALA A 751 2.91 -21.23 13.69
C ALA A 751 1.95 -20.07 13.94
N ILE A 752 2.24 -19.27 14.97
CA ILE A 752 1.55 -18.02 15.26
C ILE A 752 2.59 -16.91 15.20
N ARG A 753 2.43 -15.96 14.28
CA ARG A 753 3.30 -14.78 14.26
C ARG A 753 2.83 -13.77 15.28
N VAL A 754 3.76 -13.23 16.05
CA VAL A 754 3.46 -12.39 17.23
C VAL A 754 4.16 -11.04 17.15
N PRO A 755 3.61 -9.98 17.79
CA PRO A 755 4.18 -8.63 17.79
C PRO A 755 5.37 -8.51 18.75
N LEU A 756 6.41 -9.30 18.52
CA LEU A 756 7.70 -9.24 19.21
C LEU A 756 8.80 -8.94 18.19
N LEU A 757 9.99 -8.55 18.66
CA LEU A 757 11.15 -8.27 17.79
C LEU A 757 12.10 -9.47 17.67
N ASN A 758 12.23 -10.26 18.73
CA ASN A 758 12.93 -11.56 18.74
C ASN A 758 12.50 -12.35 19.99
N GLY A 759 12.89 -13.63 20.07
CA GLY A 759 12.50 -14.57 21.11
C GLY A 759 11.24 -15.35 20.71
N SER A 760 11.44 -16.46 20.01
CA SER A 760 10.37 -17.38 19.61
C SER A 760 10.27 -18.55 20.61
N ILE A 761 9.09 -19.16 20.72
CA ILE A 761 8.85 -20.34 21.57
C ILE A 761 8.16 -21.43 20.76
N THR A 762 8.57 -22.68 20.97
CA THR A 762 7.92 -23.85 20.39
C THR A 762 7.19 -24.63 21.48
N ASP A 763 5.89 -24.79 21.30
CA ASP A 763 5.02 -25.70 22.04
C ASP A 763 5.02 -27.07 21.36
N CYS A 764 5.56 -28.07 22.06
CA CYS A 764 5.67 -29.44 21.59
C CYS A 764 4.76 -30.35 22.41
N VAL A 765 3.73 -30.92 21.79
CA VAL A 765 2.85 -31.90 22.42
C VAL A 765 3.07 -33.26 21.77
N PHE A 766 3.44 -34.27 22.56
CA PHE A 766 3.70 -35.63 22.10
C PHE A 766 2.89 -36.65 22.89
N GLU A 767 2.26 -37.58 22.17
CA GLU A 767 1.80 -38.85 22.74
C GLU A 767 3.00 -39.82 22.75
N VAL A 768 3.40 -40.28 23.93
CA VAL A 768 4.56 -41.17 24.11
C VAL A 768 4.14 -42.63 24.33
N LYS A 769 5.05 -43.58 24.02
CA LYS A 769 4.74 -45.02 24.02
C LYS A 769 4.57 -45.63 25.42
N ARG A 770 5.11 -44.98 26.45
CA ARG A 770 5.05 -45.45 27.84
C ARG A 770 4.65 -44.33 28.78
N SER A 771 4.04 -44.69 29.90
CA SER A 771 3.73 -43.74 30.97
C SER A 771 5.01 -43.09 31.52
N THR A 772 4.92 -41.80 31.85
CA THR A 772 6.01 -40.95 32.33
C THR A 772 5.46 -39.89 33.30
N THR A 773 6.34 -39.16 33.97
CA THR A 773 5.99 -37.95 34.76
C THR A 773 6.75 -36.72 34.28
N ALA A 774 6.33 -35.52 34.71
CA ALA A 774 7.01 -34.28 34.36
C ALA A 774 8.44 -34.24 34.91
N GLU A 775 8.68 -34.82 36.09
CA GLU A 775 9.99 -34.94 36.73
C GLU A 775 10.92 -35.84 35.91
N GLU A 776 10.41 -36.97 35.41
CA GLU A 776 11.17 -37.87 34.53
C GLU A 776 11.54 -37.16 33.22
N VAL A 777 10.56 -36.50 32.56
CA VAL A 777 10.79 -35.75 31.31
C VAL A 777 11.85 -34.67 31.51
N ASN A 778 11.76 -33.90 32.60
CA ASN A 778 12.71 -32.85 32.93
C ASN A 778 14.11 -33.41 33.25
N ALA A 779 14.21 -34.54 33.95
CA ALA A 779 15.49 -35.20 34.20
C ALA A 779 16.17 -35.65 32.91
N LEU A 780 15.41 -36.19 31.95
CA LEU A 780 15.92 -36.59 30.63
C LEU A 780 16.46 -35.40 29.83
N PHE A 781 15.76 -34.26 29.83
CA PHE A 781 16.24 -33.05 29.15
C PHE A 781 17.46 -32.44 29.83
N LYS A 782 17.51 -32.46 31.16
CA LYS A 782 18.67 -32.01 31.92
C LYS A 782 19.90 -32.85 31.59
N GLU A 783 19.78 -34.18 31.64
CA GLU A 783 20.85 -35.10 31.26
C GLU A 783 21.33 -34.81 29.83
N ALA A 784 20.40 -34.68 28.88
CA ALA A 784 20.73 -34.42 27.48
C ALA A 784 21.50 -33.10 27.29
N ALA A 785 21.03 -32.01 27.92
CA ALA A 785 21.65 -30.70 27.84
C ALA A 785 23.04 -30.64 28.51
N GLU A 786 23.27 -31.45 29.55
CA GLU A 786 24.55 -31.52 30.28
C GLU A 786 25.55 -32.49 29.64
N THR A 787 25.08 -33.43 28.80
CA THR A 787 25.90 -34.50 28.22
C THR A 787 25.90 -34.49 26.68
N TYR A 788 25.16 -35.38 26.03
CA TYR A 788 25.27 -35.69 24.61
C TYR A 788 24.68 -34.63 23.66
N LEU A 789 23.91 -33.66 24.17
CA LEU A 789 23.44 -32.47 23.43
C LEU A 789 24.00 -31.16 24.00
N LYS A 790 25.09 -31.21 24.76
CA LYS A 790 25.73 -30.02 25.31
C LYS A 790 26.11 -29.03 24.21
N GLY A 791 25.60 -27.80 24.31
CA GLY A 791 25.80 -26.74 23.31
C GLY A 791 24.83 -26.77 22.11
N THR A 792 23.96 -27.77 22.04
CA THR A 792 22.89 -27.92 21.04
C THR A 792 21.50 -27.89 21.69
N LEU A 793 21.38 -28.26 22.96
CA LEU A 793 20.16 -28.13 23.76
C LEU A 793 20.46 -27.35 25.05
N GLY A 794 19.59 -26.41 25.40
CA GLY A 794 19.56 -25.79 26.72
C GLY A 794 18.43 -26.36 27.59
N TYR A 795 18.57 -26.19 28.91
CA TYR A 795 17.57 -26.53 29.90
C TYR A 795 17.57 -25.44 30.98
N GLU A 796 16.41 -24.86 31.27
CA GLU A 796 16.26 -23.74 32.20
C GLU A 796 15.14 -23.99 33.20
N VAL A 797 15.42 -23.68 34.47
CA VAL A 797 14.51 -23.87 35.61
C VAL A 797 14.00 -22.55 36.19
N LYS A 798 14.54 -21.43 35.74
CA LYS A 798 14.10 -20.08 36.12
C LYS A 798 12.86 -19.66 35.32
N PRO A 799 11.98 -18.83 35.90
CA PRO A 799 10.80 -18.32 35.21
C PRO A 799 11.16 -17.16 34.25
N LEU A 800 11.81 -17.48 33.14
CA LEU A 800 12.27 -16.51 32.13
C LEU A 800 11.20 -16.22 31.06
N VAL A 801 11.40 -15.14 30.31
CA VAL A 801 10.52 -14.70 29.20
C VAL A 801 11.31 -14.44 27.92
N SER A 802 10.61 -14.19 26.81
CA SER A 802 11.20 -14.04 25.46
C SER A 802 12.47 -13.18 25.35
N THR A 803 12.53 -12.05 26.06
CA THR A 803 13.65 -11.11 26.01
C THR A 803 14.92 -11.64 26.67
N ASP A 804 14.78 -12.56 27.63
CA ASP A 804 15.92 -13.15 28.34
C ASP A 804 16.71 -14.12 27.45
N TYR A 805 16.11 -14.53 26.33
CA TYR A 805 16.72 -15.40 25.34
C TYR A 805 17.30 -14.64 24.15
N ILE A 806 17.29 -13.29 24.14
CA ILE A 806 17.96 -12.51 23.09
C ILE A 806 19.47 -12.81 23.16
N ASN A 807 20.08 -13.05 21.99
CA ASN A 807 21.48 -13.49 21.85
C ASN A 807 21.76 -14.88 22.43
N GLU A 808 20.73 -15.68 22.72
CA GLU A 808 20.93 -17.08 23.08
C GLU A 808 21.57 -17.83 21.89
N ARG A 809 22.67 -18.52 22.18
CA ARG A 809 23.51 -19.19 21.18
C ARG A 809 23.01 -20.59 20.86
N ARG A 810 22.32 -21.20 21.82
CA ARG A 810 21.71 -22.53 21.65
C ARG A 810 20.48 -22.40 20.74
N PRO A 811 20.23 -23.38 19.87
CA PRO A 811 19.11 -23.34 18.94
C PRO A 811 17.76 -23.59 19.61
N GLY A 812 17.76 -24.10 20.85
CA GLY A 812 16.57 -24.32 21.67
C GLY A 812 16.93 -24.52 23.14
N VAL A 813 16.13 -23.95 24.03
CA VAL A 813 16.26 -24.06 25.50
C VAL A 813 14.93 -24.52 26.08
N VAL A 814 14.91 -25.69 26.72
CA VAL A 814 13.71 -26.26 27.35
C VAL A 814 13.35 -25.46 28.60
N ASP A 815 12.08 -25.05 28.68
CA ASP A 815 11.47 -24.41 29.84
C ASP A 815 10.93 -25.49 30.79
N ALA A 816 11.71 -25.82 31.81
CA ALA A 816 11.43 -26.95 32.70
C ALA A 816 10.16 -26.75 33.55
N LEU A 817 9.84 -25.50 33.89
CA LEU A 817 8.67 -25.16 34.72
C LEU A 817 7.36 -25.38 33.96
N SER A 818 7.41 -25.35 32.63
CA SER A 818 6.25 -25.49 31.75
C SER A 818 5.99 -26.93 31.29
N THR A 819 6.84 -27.89 31.66
CA THR A 819 6.65 -29.31 31.32
C THR A 819 5.39 -29.85 31.98
N GLN A 820 4.50 -30.45 31.18
CA GLN A 820 3.27 -31.06 31.67
C GLN A 820 3.13 -32.50 31.14
N VAL A 821 2.52 -33.36 31.94
CA VAL A 821 2.11 -34.70 31.55
C VAL A 821 0.65 -34.91 31.88
N ILE A 822 -0.14 -35.28 30.88
CA ILE A 822 -1.57 -35.56 31.00
C ILE A 822 -1.78 -37.05 30.73
N ASP A 823 -2.55 -37.71 31.59
CA ASP A 823 -2.89 -39.14 31.47
C ASP A 823 -1.66 -40.07 31.31
N GLY A 824 -0.55 -39.69 31.95
CA GLY A 824 0.73 -40.40 31.93
C GLY A 824 1.47 -40.42 30.59
N THR A 825 0.82 -40.18 29.46
CA THR A 825 1.37 -40.44 28.11
C THR A 825 1.33 -39.23 27.18
N LEU A 826 0.57 -38.18 27.51
CA LEU A 826 0.55 -36.95 26.71
C LEU A 826 1.48 -35.90 27.35
N VAL A 827 2.64 -35.69 26.74
CA VAL A 827 3.71 -34.81 27.23
C VAL A 827 3.68 -33.48 26.48
N LYS A 828 3.67 -32.37 27.21
CA LYS A 828 3.79 -31.01 26.68
C LYS A 828 5.09 -30.37 27.15
N ILE A 829 5.86 -29.82 26.22
CA ILE A 829 7.18 -29.19 26.46
C ILE A 829 7.23 -27.84 25.74
N TYR A 830 7.76 -26.84 26.42
CA TYR A 830 8.11 -25.55 25.83
C TYR A 830 9.61 -25.45 25.58
N ALA A 831 9.99 -24.94 24.41
CA ALA A 831 11.37 -24.66 24.06
C ALA A 831 11.52 -23.25 23.46
N TRP A 832 12.27 -22.39 24.14
CA TRP A 832 12.60 -21.03 23.71
C TRP A 832 13.78 -21.03 22.75
N TYR A 833 13.80 -20.11 21.80
CA TYR A 833 14.91 -19.91 20.88
C TYR A 833 14.97 -18.49 20.33
N ASP A 834 16.18 -17.96 20.24
CA ASP A 834 16.45 -16.78 19.42
C ASP A 834 16.44 -17.21 17.95
N ASN A 835 15.40 -16.78 17.23
CA ASN A 835 15.18 -17.21 15.85
C ASN A 835 16.17 -16.59 14.84
N GLU A 836 16.95 -15.58 15.26
CA GLU A 836 17.96 -14.93 14.43
C GLU A 836 19.37 -15.33 14.85
N PHE A 837 19.74 -15.12 16.11
CA PHE A 837 21.09 -15.32 16.63
C PHE A 837 21.43 -16.80 16.84
N GLY A 838 20.58 -17.54 17.56
CA GLY A 838 20.78 -18.98 17.77
C GLY A 838 20.78 -19.75 16.46
N TYR A 839 19.91 -19.35 15.51
CA TYR A 839 19.92 -19.90 14.15
C TYR A 839 21.21 -19.56 13.39
N SER A 840 21.66 -18.30 13.44
CA SER A 840 22.91 -17.88 12.78
C SER A 840 24.13 -18.61 13.36
N CYS A 841 24.16 -18.87 14.68
CA CYS A 841 25.18 -19.70 15.31
C CYS A 841 25.21 -21.12 14.72
N GLN A 842 24.05 -21.75 14.53
CA GLN A 842 23.98 -23.08 13.92
C GLN A 842 24.41 -23.06 12.45
N MET A 843 23.98 -22.06 11.70
CA MET A 843 24.36 -21.90 10.31
C MET A 843 25.89 -21.74 10.16
N VAL A 844 26.52 -20.96 11.04
CA VAL A 844 27.99 -20.80 11.08
C VAL A 844 28.69 -22.11 11.48
N LYS A 845 28.12 -22.91 12.40
CA LYS A 845 28.65 -24.26 12.71
C LYS A 845 28.61 -25.20 11.51
N VAL A 846 27.52 -25.20 10.75
CA VAL A 846 27.41 -25.99 9.51
C VAL A 846 28.41 -25.49 8.47
N LEU A 847 28.57 -24.16 8.32
CA LEU A 847 29.57 -23.58 7.43
C LEU A 847 30.99 -23.98 7.80
N ALA A 848 31.34 -23.90 9.09
CA ALA A 848 32.65 -24.31 9.60
C ALA A 848 32.92 -25.82 9.39
N MET A 849 31.90 -26.66 9.55
CA MET A 849 32.01 -28.10 9.30
C MET A 849 32.34 -28.38 7.83
N VAL A 850 31.63 -27.74 6.90
CA VAL A 850 31.89 -27.87 5.46
C VAL A 850 33.28 -27.34 5.12
N ALA A 851 33.66 -26.17 5.64
CA ALA A 851 34.99 -25.58 5.42
C ALA A 851 36.13 -26.51 5.86
N LYS A 852 36.03 -27.13 7.05
CA LYS A 852 37.03 -28.08 7.55
C LYS A 852 37.19 -29.32 6.69
N SER A 853 36.16 -29.72 5.95
CA SER A 853 36.25 -30.86 5.02
C SER A 853 36.90 -30.51 3.68
N MET A 854 37.10 -29.22 3.42
CA MET A 854 37.72 -28.71 2.18
C MET A 854 39.21 -28.39 2.35
N ALA A 855 39.68 -28.28 3.60
CA ALA A 855 41.10 -28.18 3.97
C ALA A 855 41.77 -29.56 3.93
#